data_AF-A0A5B1LED4-F1
#
_entry.id   AF-A0A5B1LED4-F1
#
_cell.length_a   1.000
_cell.length_b   1.000
_cell.length_c   1.000
_cell.angle_alpha   90.00
_cell.angle_beta   90.00
_cell.angle_gamma   90.00
#
_symmetry.space_group_name_H-M   'P 1'
#
loop_
_entity.id
_entity.type
_entity.pdbx_description
1 polymer ?
#
loop_
_entity_poly.entity_id
_entity_poly.type
_entity_poly.pdbx_seq_one_letter_code
_entity_poly.pdbx_strand_id
1 'polypeptide(L)'
;MNDDAGRWMRASWSVHSISRQLAALVPLALTATLTAFTAQPAAQATPPPASADASKATEHQARHALADLPLSFEANRGQSDARVRYLARGDGFTLFLTRHRAVFGLDGAAVALKPVGAARNPRLVGRSPQQATTSYFRGKDPSRWRRGVPAFGRVRYQGLYRGIDMVVRGNRSGAEYDFVVAAGADPSRIGYRLQGADRLRIRHGDLVASTAAGRFIHRAPVAYQRIDGERRRVDARFRLRHGVVSFALGSYDASRRLVIDPETDLEYSTYLGGNDDDDIVSVVVRDGDVYVAGTTYSDDFPTTPGAYPDTPSGSDVFVSRLALDGGGSADLVYSAILGGGAYDTMSDMAVEDGDIYVAGDTESSNFPITAGAFDDDLYGSDGGGTDTFFAKISPDGNGAADLAYSSFLGGNYYNSGRAAIAVHNGDIYLAGSTDGGPYPQTPGAPYHNDYSAEIFLTRISPDGNGEDDLVYGAMLGGAGDEGLSDIAISGGDVYLTGSAYYELTDKKFPATRGAYDRTYNGEYDIYVMRISPDGNKRDDIKYSSLLGTRRSEGSSAIAVRDGKVYLTGSTCSHDFPTTRGAYDRSYNAKCDVIVSVLATNRGVEHDLKYSTFFGAGADDDSGSIRVSDGRVYLVGTTESPGLPTKGIPYDSTHNGKNDGFLAVFALGGRRGKDLKYATFLGGPKQDGAYALALDGGYAYVAGFAGADFPVTPGAFDTTSNSEGDAFVARLLLPGSG
;
A
#
# COMPACT_ATOMS: atom_id res chain seq x y z
N MET A 1 -13.15 31.49 35.73
CA MET A 1 -12.76 30.09 35.98
C MET A 1 -13.65 29.29 35.05
N ASN A 2 -13.29 29.37 33.78
CA ASN A 2 -14.14 29.18 32.60
C ASN A 2 -13.32 28.46 31.53
N ASP A 3 -14.03 27.68 30.72
CA ASP A 3 -13.82 27.42 29.30
C ASP A 3 -12.41 27.04 28.83
N ASP A 4 -12.15 25.73 28.67
CA ASP A 4 -11.05 25.22 27.84
C ASP A 4 -11.27 23.76 27.36
N ALA A 5 -12.50 23.41 26.96
CA ALA A 5 -12.83 22.06 26.45
C ALA A 5 -13.35 22.02 25.00
N GLY A 6 -13.46 23.15 24.30
CA GLY A 6 -14.12 23.22 22.97
C GLY A 6 -13.23 23.64 21.80
N ARG A 7 -11.92 23.37 21.81
CA ARG A 7 -10.99 23.92 20.79
C ARG A 7 -10.08 22.91 20.07
N TRP A 8 -10.33 21.60 20.17
CA TRP A 8 -9.42 20.57 19.63
C TRP A 8 -9.99 19.68 18.51
N MET A 9 -11.05 20.09 17.80
CA MET A 9 -11.56 19.39 16.61
C MET A 9 -11.82 20.30 15.39
N ARG A 10 -11.24 21.51 15.37
CA ARG A 10 -11.07 22.33 14.15
C ARG A 10 -9.59 22.40 13.73
N ALA A 11 -8.87 21.29 13.90
CA ALA A 11 -7.53 21.15 13.33
C ALA A 11 -7.71 20.47 11.97
N SER A 12 -7.85 21.33 10.96
CA SER A 12 -7.56 21.01 9.58
C SER A 12 -6.22 20.25 9.50
N TRP A 13 -6.19 19.18 8.73
CA TRP A 13 -4.95 18.64 8.18
C TRP A 13 -4.43 19.67 7.19
N SER A 14 -3.73 20.67 7.69
CA SER A 14 -2.99 21.64 6.91
C SER A 14 -1.52 21.31 7.07
N VAL A 15 -0.93 20.63 6.09
CA VAL A 15 0.53 20.53 5.95
C VAL A 15 1.04 21.89 5.51
N HIS A 16 1.20 22.83 6.43
CA HIS A 16 1.86 24.12 6.18
C HIS A 16 2.50 24.66 7.46
N SER A 17 3.78 24.36 7.67
CA SER A 17 4.77 25.39 8.04
C SER A 17 6.19 24.84 8.03
N ILE A 18 7.06 25.38 7.16
CA ILE A 18 8.41 25.87 7.48
C ILE A 18 8.83 26.93 6.41
N SER A 19 8.77 28.18 6.85
CA SER A 19 9.50 29.42 6.49
C SER A 19 9.93 29.77 5.05
N ARG A 20 9.38 30.92 4.62
CA ARG A 20 9.86 31.90 3.61
C ARG A 20 11.24 32.52 3.92
N GLN A 21 12.01 32.83 2.86
CA GLN A 21 12.86 34.03 2.62
C GLN A 21 13.69 33.75 1.33
N LEU A 22 13.61 34.47 0.21
CA LEU A 22 13.87 35.88 -0.08
C LEU A 22 13.38 36.21 -1.51
N ALA A 23 12.78 37.38 -1.72
CA ALA A 23 12.55 37.98 -3.03
C ALA A 23 13.53 39.13 -3.27
N ALA A 24 14.01 39.32 -4.52
CA ALA A 24 13.74 40.53 -5.33
C ALA A 24 14.80 40.86 -6.43
N LEU A 25 14.27 41.11 -7.65
CA LEU A 25 14.63 42.11 -8.69
C LEU A 25 15.92 41.89 -9.52
N VAL A 26 15.95 42.02 -10.87
CA VAL A 26 15.51 43.12 -11.76
C VAL A 26 15.27 42.60 -13.21
N PRO A 27 14.37 43.22 -14.02
CA PRO A 27 14.06 42.82 -15.41
C PRO A 27 14.86 43.60 -16.46
N LEU A 28 15.02 43.06 -17.68
CA LEU A 28 15.21 43.89 -18.88
C LEU A 28 14.75 43.16 -20.16
N ALA A 29 13.84 43.80 -20.88
CA ALA A 29 13.33 43.39 -22.18
C ALA A 29 14.21 43.94 -23.32
N LEU A 30 14.33 43.23 -24.46
CA LEU A 30 13.75 43.64 -25.76
C LEU A 30 14.24 42.77 -26.95
N THR A 31 13.30 42.59 -27.88
CA THR A 31 13.40 42.45 -29.35
C THR A 31 13.79 41.12 -29.99
N ALA A 32 12.78 40.52 -30.61
CA ALA A 32 12.86 39.56 -31.69
C ALA A 32 13.41 40.19 -32.99
N THR A 33 14.25 39.46 -33.70
CA THR A 33 14.33 39.52 -35.17
C THR A 33 14.53 38.10 -35.72
N LEU A 34 13.62 37.71 -36.62
CA LEU A 34 13.70 36.50 -37.44
C LEU A 34 14.87 36.62 -38.43
N THR A 35 15.71 35.59 -38.53
CA THR A 35 16.28 35.15 -39.81
C THR A 35 16.52 33.64 -39.80
N ALA A 36 16.08 32.99 -40.86
CA ALA A 36 16.10 31.55 -41.06
C ALA A 36 17.39 31.09 -41.77
N PHE A 37 17.88 29.91 -41.33
CA PHE A 37 18.77 28.93 -41.98
C PHE A 37 20.12 29.34 -42.60
N THR A 38 21.20 28.76 -42.08
CA THR A 38 21.98 27.71 -42.78
C THR A 38 22.77 26.87 -41.75
N ALA A 39 22.68 25.55 -41.85
CA ALA A 39 23.45 24.62 -41.03
C ALA A 39 24.91 24.55 -41.53
N GLN A 40 25.85 24.66 -40.60
CA GLN A 40 27.27 24.45 -40.84
C GLN A 40 27.78 23.39 -39.83
N PRO A 41 28.54 22.37 -40.24
CA PRO A 41 28.91 21.28 -39.36
C PRO A 41 29.84 21.79 -38.25
N ALA A 42 29.40 21.69 -37.00
CA ALA A 42 30.21 22.03 -35.85
C ALA A 42 31.43 21.09 -35.79
N ALA A 43 32.62 21.69 -35.78
CA ALA A 43 33.86 21.01 -35.42
C ALA A 43 33.70 20.37 -34.04
N GLN A 44 34.27 19.17 -33.87
CA GLN A 44 34.34 18.47 -32.59
C GLN A 44 35.03 19.35 -31.55
N ALA A 45 34.25 19.95 -30.66
CA ALA A 45 34.77 20.59 -29.46
C ALA A 45 35.20 19.48 -28.49
N THR A 46 36.49 19.42 -28.18
CA THR A 46 36.99 18.62 -27.06
C THR A 46 36.40 19.19 -25.76
N PRO A 47 35.73 18.38 -24.92
CA PRO A 47 35.20 18.86 -23.66
C PRO A 47 36.34 19.31 -22.73
N PRO A 48 36.13 20.34 -21.89
CA PRO A 48 37.14 20.76 -20.91
C PRO A 48 37.39 19.61 -19.91
N PRO A 49 38.61 19.51 -19.34
CA PRO A 49 38.92 18.48 -18.36
C PRO A 49 38.03 18.68 -17.13
N ALA A 50 37.28 17.65 -16.76
CA ALA A 50 36.49 17.64 -15.53
C ALA A 50 37.39 17.90 -14.31
N SER A 51 36.96 18.77 -13.40
CA SER A 51 37.66 19.01 -12.14
C SER A 51 37.67 17.74 -11.29
N ALA A 52 38.72 17.53 -10.50
CA ALA A 52 38.87 16.34 -9.67
C ALA A 52 37.68 16.11 -8.71
N ASP A 53 37.02 17.18 -8.27
CA ASP A 53 35.83 17.12 -7.41
C ASP A 53 34.56 16.70 -8.16
N ALA A 54 34.38 17.14 -9.42
CA ALA A 54 33.31 16.62 -10.28
C ALA A 54 33.51 15.12 -10.55
N SER A 55 34.76 14.65 -10.73
CA SER A 55 35.03 13.23 -10.94
C SER A 55 34.72 12.37 -9.70
N LYS A 56 34.91 12.89 -8.49
CA LYS A 56 34.56 12.20 -7.23
C LYS A 56 33.06 12.19 -6.98
N ALA A 57 32.35 13.28 -7.30
CA ALA A 57 30.89 13.33 -7.22
C ALA A 57 30.25 12.37 -8.23
N THR A 58 30.76 12.31 -9.47
CA THR A 58 30.33 11.35 -10.49
C THR A 58 30.71 9.91 -10.13
N GLU A 59 31.88 9.67 -9.51
CA GLU A 59 32.27 8.34 -9.01
C GLU A 59 31.38 7.91 -7.83
N HIS A 60 31.01 8.83 -6.94
CA HIS A 60 30.08 8.58 -5.84
C HIS A 60 28.67 8.25 -6.36
N GLN A 61 28.13 9.06 -7.27
CA GLN A 61 26.84 8.80 -7.93
C GLN A 61 26.85 7.47 -8.71
N ALA A 62 27.93 7.18 -9.44
CA ALA A 62 28.06 5.91 -10.16
C ALA A 62 28.19 4.71 -9.20
N ARG A 63 28.83 4.86 -8.03
CA ARG A 63 28.90 3.80 -7.01
C ARG A 63 27.54 3.57 -6.34
N HIS A 64 26.78 4.62 -6.07
CA HIS A 64 25.39 4.51 -5.59
C HIS A 64 24.51 3.79 -6.61
N ALA A 65 24.49 4.25 -7.87
CA ALA A 65 23.74 3.60 -8.94
C ALA A 65 24.14 2.13 -9.19
N LEU A 66 25.40 1.75 -8.89
CA LEU A 66 25.86 0.36 -8.98
C LEU A 66 25.50 -0.48 -7.74
N ALA A 67 25.36 0.16 -6.58
CA ALA A 67 24.93 -0.47 -5.33
C ALA A 67 23.42 -0.79 -5.34
N ASP A 68 22.63 -0.03 -6.10
CA ASP A 68 21.19 -0.23 -6.28
C ASP A 68 20.84 -1.34 -7.29
N LEU A 69 21.84 -1.89 -8.00
CA LEU A 69 21.60 -3.02 -8.89
C LEU A 69 21.30 -4.30 -8.10
N PRO A 70 20.31 -5.11 -8.53
CA PRO A 70 20.04 -6.41 -7.92
C PRO A 70 21.30 -7.28 -7.88
N LEU A 71 21.56 -7.90 -6.72
CA LEU A 71 22.77 -8.71 -6.51
C LEU A 71 22.88 -9.80 -7.59
N SER A 72 23.96 -9.74 -8.38
CA SER A 72 24.21 -10.66 -9.49
C SER A 72 25.29 -11.69 -9.16
N PHE A 73 25.02 -12.96 -9.49
CA PHE A 73 25.96 -14.06 -9.28
C PHE A 73 26.77 -14.34 -10.55
N GLU A 74 28.05 -14.03 -10.52
CA GLU A 74 28.98 -14.29 -11.61
C GLU A 74 29.59 -15.69 -11.53
N ALA A 75 29.64 -16.40 -12.66
CA ALA A 75 30.41 -17.65 -12.74
C ALA A 75 31.91 -17.38 -12.64
N ASN A 76 32.62 -18.13 -11.79
CA ASN A 76 34.07 -18.02 -11.70
C ASN A 76 34.75 -18.66 -12.93
N ARG A 77 35.31 -17.82 -13.81
CA ARG A 77 36.13 -18.16 -14.98
C ARG A 77 37.62 -17.81 -14.77
N GLY A 78 38.05 -17.73 -13.51
CA GLY A 78 39.42 -17.41 -13.12
C GLY A 78 39.62 -15.96 -12.66
N GLN A 79 38.55 -15.21 -12.45
CA GLN A 79 38.60 -13.88 -11.83
C GLN A 79 38.69 -13.93 -10.30
N SER A 80 38.47 -15.09 -9.68
CA SER A 80 38.55 -15.29 -8.23
C SER A 80 39.26 -16.62 -7.90
N ASP A 81 39.49 -16.90 -6.62
CA ASP A 81 40.11 -18.13 -6.11
C ASP A 81 39.45 -19.38 -6.72
N ALA A 82 40.24 -20.39 -7.09
CA ALA A 82 39.78 -21.58 -7.81
C ALA A 82 38.74 -22.43 -7.06
N ARG A 83 38.61 -22.25 -5.73
CA ARG A 83 37.58 -22.89 -4.89
C ARG A 83 36.20 -22.26 -5.06
N VAL A 84 36.16 -21.00 -5.47
CA VAL A 84 34.92 -20.24 -5.74
C VAL A 84 34.31 -20.75 -7.03
N ARG A 85 32.99 -20.99 -7.02
CA ARG A 85 32.22 -21.36 -8.21
C ARG A 85 31.39 -20.21 -8.72
N TYR A 86 30.79 -19.47 -7.80
CA TYR A 86 30.08 -18.23 -8.09
C TYR A 86 30.48 -17.17 -7.06
N LEU A 87 30.47 -15.92 -7.46
CA LEU A 87 30.63 -14.78 -6.55
C LEU A 87 29.59 -13.72 -6.85
N ALA A 88 29.22 -12.97 -5.82
CA ALA A 88 28.36 -11.80 -5.94
C ALA A 88 28.94 -10.67 -5.08
N ARG A 89 28.68 -9.42 -5.47
CA ARG A 89 29.15 -8.23 -4.74
C ARG A 89 27.96 -7.34 -4.48
N GLY A 90 27.73 -7.02 -3.22
CA GLY A 90 26.76 -6.03 -2.80
C GLY A 90 27.47 -4.92 -2.03
N ASP A 91 26.69 -3.96 -1.53
CA ASP A 91 27.25 -2.87 -0.74
C ASP A 91 27.91 -3.40 0.55
N GLY A 92 29.16 -3.06 0.78
CA GLY A 92 29.93 -3.48 1.96
C GLY A 92 30.30 -4.98 2.06
N PHE A 93 29.98 -5.83 1.07
CA PHE A 93 30.35 -7.26 1.12
C PHE A 93 30.67 -7.91 -0.23
N THR A 94 31.45 -9.00 -0.19
CA THR A 94 31.54 -9.96 -1.30
C THR A 94 31.11 -11.35 -0.83
N LEU A 95 30.14 -11.93 -1.53
CA LEU A 95 29.69 -13.29 -1.30
C LEU A 95 30.45 -14.26 -2.21
N PHE A 96 31.10 -15.26 -1.61
CA PHE A 96 31.75 -16.35 -2.31
C PHE A 96 31.01 -17.66 -2.10
N LEU A 97 30.51 -18.25 -3.18
CA LEU A 97 29.87 -19.55 -3.18
C LEU A 97 30.86 -20.63 -3.61
N THR A 98 31.19 -21.52 -2.67
CA THR A 98 32.07 -22.67 -2.88
C THR A 98 31.25 -23.96 -2.81
N ARG A 99 31.86 -25.12 -3.07
CA ARG A 99 31.18 -26.41 -2.89
C ARG A 99 30.74 -26.70 -1.45
N HIS A 100 31.38 -26.08 -0.45
CA HIS A 100 31.22 -26.47 0.95
C HIS A 100 30.81 -25.35 1.88
N ARG A 101 30.81 -24.11 1.41
CA ARG A 101 30.53 -22.91 2.20
C ARG A 101 30.00 -21.79 1.31
N ALA A 102 29.06 -21.03 1.82
CA ALA A 102 28.81 -19.66 1.39
C ALA A 102 29.55 -18.73 2.35
N VAL A 103 30.40 -17.85 1.83
CA VAL A 103 31.28 -16.98 2.64
C VAL A 103 30.98 -15.53 2.31
N PHE A 104 30.52 -14.77 3.31
CA PHE A 104 30.44 -13.32 3.26
C PHE A 104 31.78 -12.75 3.71
N GLY A 105 32.52 -12.16 2.79
CA GLY A 105 33.68 -11.34 3.09
C GLY A 105 33.23 -9.91 3.33
N LEU A 106 33.54 -9.38 4.51
CA LEU A 106 33.25 -8.03 4.98
C LEU A 106 34.59 -7.30 5.21
N ASP A 107 34.54 -5.98 5.39
CA ASP A 107 35.72 -5.22 5.81
C ASP A 107 36.21 -5.69 7.18
N GLY A 108 37.38 -6.32 7.21
CA GLY A 108 38.02 -6.83 8.43
C GLY A 108 37.45 -8.12 9.03
N ALA A 109 36.39 -8.72 8.45
CA ALA A 109 35.78 -9.94 8.96
C ALA A 109 35.27 -10.88 7.86
N ALA A 110 34.99 -12.14 8.21
CA ALA A 110 34.31 -13.06 7.33
C ALA A 110 33.35 -13.98 8.09
N VAL A 111 32.13 -14.11 7.59
CA VAL A 111 31.12 -15.02 8.12
C VAL A 111 30.84 -16.09 7.08
N ALA A 112 30.88 -17.36 7.48
CA ALA A 112 30.67 -18.48 6.57
C ALA A 112 29.55 -19.40 7.03
N LEU A 113 28.53 -19.58 6.19
CA LEU A 113 27.57 -20.66 6.32
C LEU A 113 28.22 -21.95 5.85
N LYS A 114 28.41 -22.89 6.78
CA LYS A 114 28.99 -24.21 6.54
C LYS A 114 27.96 -25.31 6.80
N PRO A 115 27.42 -25.96 5.76
CA PRO A 115 26.55 -27.12 5.90
C PRO A 115 27.22 -28.26 6.68
N VAL A 116 26.42 -28.96 7.49
CA VAL A 116 26.81 -30.10 8.33
C VAL A 116 26.10 -31.34 7.80
N GLY A 117 26.85 -32.38 7.44
CA GLY A 117 26.27 -33.60 6.85
C GLY A 117 25.86 -33.46 5.38
N ALA A 118 26.28 -32.39 4.71
CA ALA A 118 26.04 -32.18 3.28
C ALA A 118 26.78 -33.21 2.40
N ALA A 119 26.32 -33.34 1.16
CA ALA A 119 26.95 -34.18 0.15
C ALA A 119 28.43 -33.79 -0.07
N ARG A 120 29.26 -34.78 -0.45
CA ARG A 120 30.70 -34.56 -0.67
C ARG A 120 31.00 -33.65 -1.86
N ASN A 121 30.13 -33.61 -2.87
CA ASN A 121 30.34 -32.81 -4.09
C ASN A 121 28.98 -32.31 -4.61
N PRO A 122 28.34 -31.35 -3.93
CA PRO A 122 27.10 -30.75 -4.43
C PRO A 122 27.41 -30.00 -5.73
N ARG A 123 26.46 -30.05 -6.67
CA ARG A 123 26.59 -29.35 -7.96
C ARG A 123 26.00 -27.96 -7.82
N LEU A 124 26.80 -26.93 -8.02
CA LEU A 124 26.33 -25.54 -8.07
C LEU A 124 25.96 -25.19 -9.52
N VAL A 125 24.75 -24.65 -9.72
CA VAL A 125 24.24 -24.28 -11.03
C VAL A 125 23.62 -22.89 -10.96
N GLY A 126 24.16 -21.95 -11.73
CA GLY A 126 23.54 -20.65 -11.97
C GLY A 126 22.22 -20.80 -12.70
N ARG A 127 21.20 -20.05 -12.28
CA ARG A 127 19.85 -20.05 -12.85
C ARG A 127 19.41 -18.60 -13.06
N SER A 128 18.40 -18.42 -13.91
CA SER A 128 17.96 -17.11 -14.36
C SER A 128 19.14 -16.30 -14.94
N PRO A 129 19.69 -16.71 -16.10
CA PRO A 129 20.77 -15.97 -16.75
C PRO A 129 20.35 -14.51 -16.96
N GLN A 130 21.21 -13.57 -16.63
CA GLN A 130 20.97 -12.15 -16.84
C GLN A 130 21.54 -11.71 -18.19
N GLN A 131 20.94 -10.67 -18.79
CA GLN A 131 21.42 -10.10 -20.05
C GLN A 131 22.76 -9.36 -19.85
N ALA A 132 22.93 -8.71 -18.69
CA ALA A 132 24.18 -8.06 -18.34
C ALA A 132 25.32 -9.07 -18.14
N THR A 133 26.53 -8.70 -18.55
CA THR A 133 27.75 -9.50 -18.34
C THR A 133 28.88 -8.63 -17.82
N THR A 134 29.79 -9.23 -17.06
CA THR A 134 30.92 -8.50 -16.43
C THR A 134 32.23 -8.81 -17.16
N SER A 135 33.08 -7.80 -17.36
CA SER A 135 34.42 -7.99 -17.91
C SER A 135 35.51 -7.51 -16.94
N TYR A 136 36.60 -8.28 -16.84
CA TYR A 136 37.75 -8.04 -15.98
C TYR A 136 39.01 -7.81 -16.81
N PHE A 137 39.56 -6.60 -16.74
CA PHE A 137 40.80 -6.22 -17.42
C PHE A 137 41.92 -6.04 -16.38
N ARG A 138 42.47 -7.16 -15.90
CA ARG A 138 43.48 -7.14 -14.81
C ARG A 138 44.91 -7.11 -15.36
N GLY A 139 45.58 -5.99 -15.17
CA GLY A 139 46.97 -5.80 -15.57
C GLY A 139 47.16 -5.66 -17.09
N LYS A 140 48.42 -5.55 -17.52
CA LYS A 140 48.79 -5.26 -18.91
C LYS A 140 48.76 -6.48 -19.84
N ASP A 141 48.56 -7.68 -19.31
CA ASP A 141 48.56 -8.94 -20.06
C ASP A 141 47.12 -9.31 -20.49
N PRO A 142 46.78 -9.24 -21.79
CA PRO A 142 45.43 -9.55 -22.28
C PRO A 142 45.00 -11.00 -22.04
N SER A 143 45.94 -11.94 -21.85
CA SER A 143 45.60 -13.33 -21.53
C SER A 143 44.97 -13.49 -20.14
N ARG A 144 45.19 -12.50 -19.26
CA ARG A 144 44.59 -12.41 -17.92
C ARG A 144 43.24 -11.70 -17.93
N TRP A 145 42.83 -11.13 -19.07
CA TRP A 145 41.53 -10.51 -19.19
C TRP A 145 40.43 -11.57 -19.27
N ARG A 146 39.28 -11.28 -18.68
CA ARG A 146 38.07 -12.10 -18.79
C ARG A 146 36.97 -11.21 -19.35
N ARG A 147 36.42 -11.58 -20.50
CA ARG A 147 35.36 -10.80 -21.16
C ARG A 147 34.05 -11.58 -21.09
N GLY A 148 32.94 -10.86 -20.93
CA GLY A 148 31.60 -11.43 -20.97
C GLY A 148 31.38 -12.57 -19.98
N VAL A 149 31.79 -12.38 -18.72
CA VAL A 149 31.49 -13.33 -17.64
C VAL A 149 29.96 -13.35 -17.44
N PRO A 150 29.29 -14.50 -17.61
CA PRO A 150 27.85 -14.58 -17.43
C PRO A 150 27.46 -14.35 -15.98
N ALA A 151 26.36 -13.63 -15.83
CA ALA A 151 25.71 -13.33 -14.57
C ALA A 151 24.38 -14.09 -14.47
N PHE A 152 23.97 -14.39 -13.24
CA PHE A 152 22.80 -15.18 -12.92
C PHE A 152 22.06 -14.55 -11.74
N GLY A 153 20.73 -14.56 -11.75
CA GLY A 153 19.94 -14.04 -10.63
C GLY A 153 19.97 -14.94 -9.39
N ARG A 154 20.32 -16.23 -9.53
CA ARG A 154 20.41 -17.18 -8.40
C ARG A 154 21.36 -18.34 -8.65
N VAL A 155 21.83 -18.97 -7.58
CA VAL A 155 22.71 -20.15 -7.62
C VAL A 155 22.12 -21.30 -6.80
N ARG A 156 21.88 -22.43 -7.45
CA ARG A 156 21.31 -23.63 -6.83
C ARG A 156 22.41 -24.65 -6.49
N TYR A 157 22.55 -24.98 -5.21
CA TYR A 157 23.26 -26.15 -4.72
C TYR A 157 22.36 -27.39 -4.87
N GLN A 158 22.51 -28.10 -5.99
CA GLN A 158 21.75 -29.32 -6.26
C GLN A 158 22.30 -30.49 -5.43
N GLY A 159 21.40 -31.17 -4.73
CA GLY A 159 21.69 -32.30 -3.85
C GLY A 159 22.60 -31.90 -2.69
N LEU A 160 22.40 -30.71 -2.10
CA LEU A 160 23.20 -30.29 -0.95
C LEU A 160 23.05 -31.28 0.20
N TYR A 161 21.81 -31.71 0.46
CA TYR A 161 21.52 -32.92 1.22
C TYR A 161 20.75 -33.90 0.32
N ARG A 162 20.59 -35.15 0.78
CA ARG A 162 19.84 -36.16 0.02
C ARG A 162 18.39 -35.69 -0.19
N GLY A 163 18.04 -35.37 -1.44
CA GLY A 163 16.70 -34.88 -1.83
C GLY A 163 16.43 -33.42 -1.49
N ILE A 164 17.45 -32.64 -1.09
CA ILE A 164 17.27 -31.25 -0.66
C ILE A 164 18.32 -30.37 -1.33
N ASP A 165 17.84 -29.32 -1.96
CA ASP A 165 18.66 -28.30 -2.60
C ASP A 165 18.69 -27.04 -1.74
N MET A 166 19.76 -26.26 -1.87
CA MET A 166 19.80 -24.88 -1.36
C MET A 166 19.86 -23.92 -2.54
N VAL A 167 18.96 -22.94 -2.60
CA VAL A 167 18.94 -21.92 -3.65
C VAL A 167 19.36 -20.61 -3.02
N VAL A 168 20.47 -20.02 -3.46
CA VAL A 168 20.94 -18.71 -3.00
C VAL A 168 20.51 -17.65 -4.00
N ARG A 169 19.90 -16.57 -3.53
CA ARG A 169 19.41 -15.43 -4.32
C ARG A 169 19.81 -14.11 -3.67
N GLY A 170 19.75 -13.02 -4.43
CA GLY A 170 20.10 -11.69 -3.97
C GLY A 170 18.91 -10.92 -3.38
N ASN A 171 19.15 -10.10 -2.36
CA ASN A 171 18.23 -9.07 -1.87
C ASN A 171 18.99 -7.76 -1.60
N ARG A 172 18.29 -6.69 -1.20
CA ARG A 172 18.92 -5.39 -0.90
C ARG A 172 19.83 -5.42 0.33
N SER A 173 19.53 -6.28 1.31
CA SER A 173 20.30 -6.44 2.55
C SER A 173 21.45 -7.46 2.43
N GLY A 174 21.62 -8.09 1.27
CA GLY A 174 22.65 -9.10 1.01
C GLY A 174 22.18 -10.28 0.15
N ALA A 175 22.35 -11.49 0.67
CA ALA A 175 21.98 -12.71 -0.03
C ALA A 175 21.19 -13.66 0.86
N GLU A 176 20.08 -14.15 0.32
CA GLU A 176 19.16 -15.09 0.95
C GLU A 176 19.41 -16.52 0.48
N TYR A 177 18.81 -17.48 1.17
CA TYR A 177 18.84 -18.87 0.76
C TYR A 177 17.57 -19.63 1.12
N ASP A 178 17.07 -20.44 0.18
CA ASP A 178 15.94 -21.33 0.41
C ASP A 178 16.44 -22.76 0.51
N PHE A 179 15.85 -23.56 1.38
CA PHE A 179 15.93 -25.02 1.27
C PHE A 179 14.71 -25.56 0.53
N VAL A 180 14.95 -26.17 -0.64
CA VAL A 180 13.92 -26.82 -1.44
C VAL A 180 13.98 -28.32 -1.18
N VAL A 181 13.00 -28.80 -0.40
CA VAL A 181 12.86 -30.19 0.03
C VAL A 181 11.95 -30.92 -0.96
N ALA A 182 12.50 -31.91 -1.69
CA ALA A 182 11.72 -32.71 -2.62
C ALA A 182 10.64 -33.54 -1.90
N ALA A 183 9.60 -33.95 -2.63
CA ALA A 183 8.59 -34.88 -2.13
C ALA A 183 9.26 -36.13 -1.52
N GLY A 184 8.85 -36.49 -0.29
CA GLY A 184 9.38 -37.61 0.48
C GLY A 184 10.81 -37.42 1.03
N ALA A 185 11.47 -36.28 0.81
CA ALA A 185 12.78 -36.01 1.40
C ALA A 185 12.65 -35.60 2.88
N ASP A 186 13.68 -35.92 3.66
CA ASP A 186 13.69 -35.72 5.11
C ASP A 186 14.35 -34.38 5.48
N PRO A 187 13.57 -33.34 5.87
CA PRO A 187 14.10 -32.01 6.18
C PRO A 187 14.96 -31.97 7.45
N SER A 188 14.90 -32.99 8.32
CA SER A 188 15.73 -33.04 9.54
C SER A 188 17.23 -33.13 9.24
N ARG A 189 17.59 -33.46 7.99
CA ARG A 189 18.97 -33.48 7.49
C ARG A 189 19.58 -32.09 7.34
N ILE A 190 18.76 -31.04 7.31
CA ILE A 190 19.23 -29.67 7.12
C ILE A 190 19.89 -29.19 8.41
N GLY A 191 21.19 -28.96 8.34
CA GLY A 191 21.95 -28.38 9.46
C GLY A 191 23.16 -27.61 8.97
N TYR A 192 23.42 -26.43 9.52
CA TYR A 192 24.61 -25.64 9.18
C TYR A 192 25.19 -24.92 10.39
N ARG A 193 26.47 -24.53 10.30
CA ARG A 193 27.13 -23.66 11.28
C ARG A 193 27.43 -22.30 10.65
N LEU A 194 27.29 -21.23 11.41
CA LEU A 194 27.82 -19.92 11.05
C LEU A 194 29.21 -19.76 11.67
N GLN A 195 30.24 -19.91 10.86
CA GLN A 195 31.63 -19.72 11.27
C GLN A 195 32.02 -18.24 11.16
N GLY A 196 32.84 -17.74 12.07
CA GLY A 196 33.21 -16.31 12.13
C GLY A 196 32.30 -15.45 13.04
N ALA A 197 31.29 -16.07 13.67
CA ALA A 197 30.50 -15.45 14.72
C ALA A 197 31.05 -15.80 16.10
N ASP A 198 31.22 -14.78 16.95
CA ASP A 198 31.66 -14.91 18.34
C ASP A 198 30.55 -15.48 19.23
N ARG A 199 29.29 -15.15 18.88
CA ARG A 199 28.11 -15.62 19.59
C ARG A 199 26.95 -15.88 18.63
N LEU A 200 26.22 -16.97 18.86
CA LEU A 200 25.03 -17.33 18.11
C LEU A 200 23.87 -17.63 19.05
N ARG A 201 22.70 -17.03 18.82
CA ARG A 201 21.49 -17.21 19.65
C ARG A 201 20.22 -16.99 18.84
N ILE A 202 19.09 -17.47 19.36
CA ILE A 202 17.77 -17.16 18.83
C ILE A 202 17.12 -16.09 19.73
N ARG A 203 16.55 -15.04 19.15
CA ARG A 203 15.84 -13.95 19.87
C ARG A 203 14.59 -13.59 19.07
N HIS A 204 13.41 -13.67 19.71
CA HIS A 204 12.12 -13.40 19.06
C HIS A 204 11.91 -14.17 17.74
N GLY A 205 12.40 -15.42 17.67
CA GLY A 205 12.32 -16.24 16.45
C GLY A 205 13.52 -16.09 15.50
N ASP A 206 14.18 -14.93 15.49
CA ASP A 206 15.33 -14.64 14.63
C ASP A 206 16.62 -15.30 15.11
N LEU A 207 17.47 -15.72 14.18
CA LEU A 207 18.84 -16.17 14.47
C LEU A 207 19.79 -14.97 14.45
N VAL A 208 20.37 -14.64 15.60
CA VAL A 208 21.29 -13.51 15.75
C VAL A 208 22.72 -14.03 15.93
N ALA A 209 23.58 -13.74 14.96
CA ALA A 209 25.02 -13.95 15.00
C ALA A 209 25.74 -12.63 15.31
N SER A 210 26.53 -12.58 16.38
CA SER A 210 27.39 -11.44 16.70
C SER A 210 28.79 -11.69 16.13
N THR A 211 29.36 -10.71 15.45
CA THR A 211 30.66 -10.79 14.78
C THR A 211 31.46 -9.50 15.03
N ALA A 212 32.75 -9.52 14.71
CA ALA A 212 33.59 -8.31 14.77
C ALA A 212 33.11 -7.16 13.86
N ALA A 213 32.37 -7.47 12.80
CA ALA A 213 31.80 -6.49 11.87
C ALA A 213 30.36 -6.06 12.22
N GLY A 214 29.83 -6.52 13.36
CA GLY A 214 28.47 -6.22 13.80
C GLY A 214 27.56 -7.45 13.90
N ARG A 215 26.25 -7.22 13.99
CA ARG A 215 25.24 -8.27 14.14
C ARG A 215 24.73 -8.69 12.76
N PHE A 216 24.77 -9.98 12.50
CA PHE A 216 24.11 -10.60 11.35
C PHE A 216 22.84 -11.30 11.84
N ILE A 217 21.68 -10.94 11.27
CA ILE A 217 20.38 -11.44 11.70
C ILE A 217 19.79 -12.23 10.54
N HIS A 218 19.38 -13.48 10.77
CA HIS A 218 18.48 -14.17 9.87
C HIS A 218 17.09 -14.14 10.49
N ARG A 219 16.10 -13.66 9.73
CA ARG A 219 14.72 -13.61 10.20
C ARG A 219 14.15 -15.01 10.45
N ALA A 220 13.18 -15.10 11.34
CA ALA A 220 12.48 -16.33 11.64
C ALA A 220 12.02 -17.01 10.32
N PRO A 221 12.25 -18.33 10.15
CA PRO A 221 12.00 -18.98 8.88
C PRO A 221 10.50 -19.15 8.63
N VAL A 222 10.10 -18.93 7.38
CA VAL A 222 8.80 -19.31 6.84
C VAL A 222 8.97 -20.63 6.09
N ALA A 223 7.98 -21.52 6.17
CA ALA A 223 7.92 -22.67 5.28
C ALA A 223 6.57 -22.73 4.57
N TYR A 224 6.54 -23.25 3.35
CA TYR A 224 5.30 -23.36 2.58
C TYR A 224 5.33 -24.50 1.56
N GLN A 225 4.14 -24.93 1.16
CA GLN A 225 3.91 -25.86 0.06
C GLN A 225 3.05 -25.15 -0.98
N ARG A 226 3.29 -25.41 -2.27
CA ARG A 226 2.36 -24.99 -3.32
C ARG A 226 1.33 -26.10 -3.56
N ILE A 227 0.06 -25.82 -3.33
CA ILE A 227 -1.08 -26.74 -3.50
C ILE A 227 -2.10 -26.00 -4.36
N ASP A 228 -2.45 -26.59 -5.51
CA ASP A 228 -3.41 -26.03 -6.47
C ASP A 228 -3.06 -24.60 -6.95
N GLY A 229 -1.76 -24.30 -7.07
CA GLY A 229 -1.24 -22.99 -7.50
C GLY A 229 -0.90 -22.05 -6.33
N GLU A 230 -1.60 -22.19 -5.20
CA GLU A 230 -1.50 -21.31 -4.05
C GLU A 230 -0.40 -21.73 -3.06
N ARG A 231 0.20 -20.76 -2.36
CA ARG A 231 1.12 -21.04 -1.26
C ARG A 231 0.35 -21.31 0.02
N ARG A 232 0.53 -22.52 0.57
CA ARG A 232 0.04 -22.91 1.90
C ARG A 232 1.17 -22.94 2.90
N ARG A 233 1.01 -22.19 3.98
CA ARG A 233 2.02 -22.03 5.02
C ARG A 233 2.19 -23.28 5.89
N VAL A 234 3.42 -23.50 6.34
CA VAL A 234 3.84 -24.56 7.26
C VAL A 234 4.63 -23.88 8.38
N ASP A 235 4.27 -24.14 9.64
CA ASP A 235 5.00 -23.56 10.76
C ASP A 235 6.49 -23.92 10.69
N ALA A 236 7.36 -22.92 10.81
CA ALA A 236 8.80 -23.14 10.86
C ALA A 236 9.44 -22.26 11.96
N ARG A 237 10.50 -22.77 12.58
CA ARG A 237 11.34 -21.99 13.51
C ARG A 237 12.76 -22.52 13.53
N PHE A 238 13.72 -21.65 13.82
CA PHE A 238 15.09 -22.09 14.05
C PHE A 238 15.20 -22.99 15.29
N ARG A 239 16.12 -23.95 15.22
CA ARG A 239 16.62 -24.75 16.34
C ARG A 239 18.14 -24.66 16.36
N LEU A 240 18.69 -24.22 17.48
CA LEU A 240 20.13 -24.14 17.70
C LEU A 240 20.57 -25.20 18.72
N ARG A 241 21.39 -26.18 18.30
CA ARG A 241 21.96 -27.21 19.18
C ARG A 241 23.45 -27.40 18.90
N HIS A 242 24.29 -27.27 19.92
CA HIS A 242 25.76 -27.42 19.81
C HIS A 242 26.36 -26.60 18.65
N GLY A 243 25.89 -25.36 18.46
CA GLY A 243 26.32 -24.46 17.39
C GLY A 243 25.83 -24.83 15.98
N VAL A 244 24.97 -25.83 15.84
CA VAL A 244 24.32 -26.20 14.57
C VAL A 244 22.92 -25.60 14.53
N VAL A 245 22.65 -24.82 13.49
CA VAL A 245 21.34 -24.28 13.14
C VAL A 245 20.60 -25.32 12.31
N SER A 246 19.34 -25.58 12.66
CA SER A 246 18.41 -26.50 12.00
C SER A 246 17.00 -25.92 12.11
N PHE A 247 16.00 -26.63 11.57
CA PHE A 247 14.60 -26.17 11.55
C PHE A 247 13.70 -27.10 12.35
N ALA A 248 12.75 -26.54 13.09
CA ALA A 248 11.56 -27.24 13.53
C ALA A 248 10.42 -26.92 12.57
N LEU A 249 9.71 -27.93 12.09
CA LEU A 249 8.58 -27.78 11.18
C LEU A 249 7.29 -28.23 11.87
N GLY A 250 6.17 -27.60 11.51
CA GLY A 250 4.81 -28.05 11.80
C GLY A 250 4.40 -29.21 10.89
N SER A 251 3.11 -29.52 10.89
CA SER A 251 2.54 -30.56 10.02
C SER A 251 2.50 -30.07 8.57
N TYR A 252 2.84 -30.94 7.63
CA TYR A 252 2.80 -30.67 6.19
C TYR A 252 2.59 -31.98 5.40
N ASP A 253 2.18 -31.88 4.14
CA ASP A 253 2.02 -33.03 3.25
C ASP A 253 3.39 -33.49 2.72
N ALA A 254 3.93 -34.57 3.27
CA ALA A 254 5.25 -35.09 2.87
C ALA A 254 5.30 -35.61 1.41
N SER A 255 4.15 -35.82 0.76
CA SER A 255 4.11 -36.21 -0.66
C SER A 255 4.37 -35.03 -1.61
N ARG A 256 4.43 -33.81 -1.08
CA ARG A 256 4.63 -32.58 -1.85
C ARG A 256 5.97 -31.93 -1.53
N ARG A 257 6.42 -31.09 -2.46
CA ARG A 257 7.61 -30.25 -2.26
C ARG A 257 7.36 -29.25 -1.13
N LEU A 258 8.33 -29.10 -0.24
CA LEU A 258 8.35 -28.09 0.82
C LEU A 258 9.47 -27.10 0.53
N VAL A 259 9.19 -25.81 0.68
CA VAL A 259 10.20 -24.75 0.65
C VAL A 259 10.33 -24.20 2.07
N ILE A 260 11.56 -24.10 2.58
CA ILE A 260 11.89 -23.44 3.84
C ILE A 260 12.71 -22.21 3.46
N ASP A 261 12.14 -21.04 3.71
CA ASP A 261 12.65 -19.75 3.29
C ASP A 261 12.85 -18.85 4.53
N PRO A 262 14.09 -18.42 4.85
CA PRO A 262 14.36 -17.51 5.96
C PRO A 262 13.85 -16.06 5.79
N GLU A 263 13.19 -15.68 4.70
CA GLU A 263 12.55 -14.37 4.44
C GLU A 263 11.53 -14.56 3.28
N THR A 264 10.29 -14.08 3.21
CA THR A 264 9.38 -13.23 4.01
C THR A 264 7.94 -13.64 3.60
N ASP A 265 6.93 -13.46 4.46
CA ASP A 265 5.52 -13.49 4.01
C ASP A 265 5.16 -12.27 3.14
N LEU A 266 6.02 -11.25 3.11
CA LEU A 266 6.01 -10.13 2.15
C LEU A 266 6.55 -10.61 0.81
N GLU A 267 5.69 -10.88 -0.16
CA GLU A 267 6.10 -11.43 -1.45
C GLU A 267 6.53 -10.38 -2.46
N TYR A 268 5.91 -9.21 -2.40
CA TYR A 268 6.24 -8.06 -3.23
C TYR A 268 6.10 -6.81 -2.37
N SER A 269 7.02 -5.86 -2.50
CA SER A 269 6.93 -4.55 -1.87
C SER A 269 7.79 -3.56 -2.64
N THR A 270 7.17 -2.49 -3.12
CA THR A 270 7.78 -1.46 -3.95
C THR A 270 7.44 -0.08 -3.41
N TYR A 271 8.31 0.89 -3.66
CA TYR A 271 7.87 2.28 -3.73
C TYR A 271 7.23 2.55 -5.10
N LEU A 272 6.40 3.57 -5.17
CA LEU A 272 5.84 4.12 -6.42
C LEU A 272 5.73 5.64 -6.27
N GLY A 273 6.72 6.36 -6.80
CA GLY A 273 6.84 7.80 -6.67
C GLY A 273 7.98 8.37 -7.51
N GLY A 274 8.15 9.69 -7.43
CA GLY A 274 9.20 10.48 -8.08
C GLY A 274 10.16 11.10 -7.07
N ASN A 275 10.39 12.41 -7.12
CA ASN A 275 11.39 13.16 -6.36
C ASN A 275 10.84 14.00 -5.19
N ASP A 276 9.54 14.00 -4.98
CA ASP A 276 8.85 14.64 -3.86
C ASP A 276 7.97 13.61 -3.12
N ASP A 277 7.19 14.04 -2.14
CA ASP A 277 6.26 13.16 -1.43
C ASP A 277 5.17 12.65 -2.39
N ASP A 278 4.78 11.39 -2.30
CA ASP A 278 3.70 10.79 -3.10
C ASP A 278 2.86 9.86 -2.22
N ASP A 279 1.54 9.90 -2.37
CA ASP A 279 0.60 9.19 -1.50
C ASP A 279 -0.33 8.26 -2.28
N ILE A 280 -0.38 6.98 -1.91
CA ILE A 280 -1.43 6.07 -2.40
C ILE A 280 -2.66 6.17 -1.51
N VAL A 281 -3.80 6.47 -2.14
CA VAL A 281 -5.10 6.60 -1.49
C VAL A 281 -5.92 5.32 -1.64
N SER A 282 -5.83 4.64 -2.79
CA SER A 282 -6.63 3.44 -3.08
C SER A 282 -5.85 2.34 -3.77
N VAL A 283 -6.18 1.09 -3.45
CA VAL A 283 -5.69 -0.13 -4.11
C VAL A 283 -6.86 -1.05 -4.42
N VAL A 284 -6.91 -1.53 -5.65
CA VAL A 284 -7.90 -2.49 -6.15
C VAL A 284 -7.19 -3.62 -6.90
N VAL A 285 -7.62 -4.85 -6.72
CA VAL A 285 -7.10 -5.99 -7.49
C VAL A 285 -8.22 -6.58 -8.34
N ARG A 286 -7.98 -6.70 -9.65
CA ARG A 286 -8.90 -7.30 -10.63
C ARG A 286 -8.10 -8.09 -11.63
N ASP A 287 -8.56 -9.30 -11.93
CA ASP A 287 -7.94 -10.22 -12.90
C ASP A 287 -6.44 -10.50 -12.67
N GLY A 288 -5.99 -10.38 -11.40
CA GLY A 288 -4.61 -10.58 -10.98
C GLY A 288 -3.70 -9.35 -11.08
N ASP A 289 -4.19 -8.26 -11.69
CA ASP A 289 -3.48 -6.98 -11.77
C ASP A 289 -3.83 -6.10 -10.56
N VAL A 290 -2.85 -5.30 -10.12
CA VAL A 290 -2.99 -4.37 -9.01
C VAL A 290 -3.12 -2.97 -9.58
N TYR A 291 -4.25 -2.34 -9.31
CA TYR A 291 -4.53 -0.95 -9.63
C TYR A 291 -4.28 -0.12 -8.38
N VAL A 292 -3.50 0.95 -8.49
CA VAL A 292 -3.25 1.90 -7.42
C VAL A 292 -3.43 3.30 -7.92
N ALA A 293 -3.99 4.16 -7.08
CA ALA A 293 -4.19 5.56 -7.40
C ALA A 293 -3.98 6.43 -6.16
N GLY A 294 -3.63 7.69 -6.41
CA GLY A 294 -3.19 8.57 -5.36
C GLY A 294 -2.85 9.97 -5.86
N THR A 295 -2.18 10.73 -5.01
CA THR A 295 -1.71 12.09 -5.32
C THR A 295 -0.20 12.07 -5.41
N THR A 296 0.35 12.69 -6.45
CA THR A 296 1.79 12.88 -6.66
C THR A 296 2.14 14.35 -6.49
N TYR A 297 3.22 14.66 -5.78
CA TYR A 297 3.82 16.00 -5.77
C TYR A 297 5.10 16.04 -6.64
N SER A 298 5.52 14.88 -7.14
CA SER A 298 6.72 14.69 -7.94
C SER A 298 6.53 15.12 -9.40
N ASP A 299 7.47 15.93 -9.92
CA ASP A 299 7.49 16.33 -11.34
C ASP A 299 8.08 15.26 -12.28
N ASP A 300 8.65 14.21 -11.72
CA ASP A 300 9.26 13.06 -12.41
C ASP A 300 8.56 11.73 -12.09
N PHE A 301 7.30 11.78 -11.62
CA PHE A 301 6.51 10.59 -11.32
C PHE A 301 6.46 9.61 -12.51
N PRO A 302 6.64 8.28 -12.27
CA PRO A 302 6.80 7.31 -13.34
C PRO A 302 5.52 7.12 -14.17
N THR A 303 5.54 7.50 -15.44
CA THR A 303 4.46 7.27 -16.43
C THR A 303 4.86 6.24 -17.49
N THR A 304 3.87 5.65 -18.17
CA THR A 304 4.11 4.67 -19.24
C THR A 304 3.92 5.26 -20.64
N PRO A 305 4.72 4.86 -21.66
CA PRO A 305 4.51 5.31 -23.03
C PRO A 305 3.11 5.00 -23.54
N GLY A 306 2.44 6.01 -24.12
CA GLY A 306 1.10 5.86 -24.67
C GLY A 306 -0.03 5.99 -23.65
N ALA A 307 0.27 6.28 -22.39
CA ALA A 307 -0.73 6.69 -21.41
C ALA A 307 -1.24 8.12 -21.68
N TYR A 308 -2.28 8.52 -20.95
CA TYR A 308 -2.83 9.88 -20.98
C TYR A 308 -1.70 10.92 -20.83
N PRO A 309 -1.54 11.84 -21.81
CA PRO A 309 -0.35 12.67 -21.91
C PRO A 309 -0.50 13.95 -21.08
N ASP A 310 -0.41 13.81 -19.76
CA ASP A 310 -0.36 14.96 -18.86
C ASP A 310 1.07 15.22 -18.36
N THR A 311 1.34 16.45 -17.92
CA THR A 311 2.63 16.81 -17.31
C THR A 311 2.37 17.25 -15.87
N PRO A 312 3.01 16.61 -14.88
CA PRO A 312 2.77 16.97 -13.49
C PRO A 312 3.13 18.43 -13.21
N SER A 313 2.25 19.13 -12.51
CA SER A 313 2.43 20.50 -12.03
C SER A 313 1.64 20.76 -10.76
N GLY A 314 2.33 21.05 -9.65
CA GLY A 314 1.66 21.18 -8.37
C GLY A 314 1.48 19.81 -7.73
N SER A 315 0.27 19.50 -7.28
CA SER A 315 -0.10 18.14 -6.88
C SER A 315 -1.10 17.60 -7.88
N ASP A 316 -0.89 16.39 -8.39
CA ASP A 316 -1.78 15.79 -9.40
C ASP A 316 -2.22 14.39 -9.01
N VAL A 317 -3.28 13.91 -9.64
CA VAL A 317 -3.76 12.53 -9.45
C VAL A 317 -2.95 11.59 -10.33
N PHE A 318 -2.50 10.46 -9.80
CA PHE A 318 -1.94 9.38 -10.60
C PHE A 318 -2.82 8.12 -10.54
N VAL A 319 -2.78 7.35 -11.62
CA VAL A 319 -3.31 5.99 -11.69
C VAL A 319 -2.24 5.06 -12.26
N SER A 320 -2.06 3.89 -11.65
CA SER A 320 -1.05 2.90 -12.05
C SER A 320 -1.62 1.49 -12.00
N ARG A 321 -1.25 0.67 -12.99
CA ARG A 321 -1.56 -0.76 -13.07
C ARG A 321 -0.27 -1.58 -13.05
N LEU A 322 -0.10 -2.40 -12.02
CA LEU A 322 1.03 -3.30 -11.82
C LEU A 322 0.61 -4.74 -12.11
N ALA A 323 1.34 -5.42 -12.99
CA ALA A 323 1.19 -6.85 -13.21
C ALA A 323 2.24 -7.61 -12.40
N LEU A 324 1.82 -8.45 -11.46
CA LEU A 324 2.72 -9.19 -10.59
C LEU A 324 3.06 -10.58 -11.14
N ASP A 325 4.35 -10.95 -11.13
CA ASP A 325 4.81 -12.22 -11.71
C ASP A 325 4.73 -13.42 -10.73
N GLY A 326 4.31 -13.19 -9.48
CA GLY A 326 4.26 -14.21 -8.43
C GLY A 326 5.63 -14.65 -7.88
N GLY A 327 6.72 -14.06 -8.39
CA GLY A 327 8.13 -14.26 -8.04
C GLY A 327 8.74 -13.13 -7.19
N GLY A 328 7.98 -12.06 -6.95
CA GLY A 328 8.42 -10.88 -6.21
C GLY A 328 8.83 -9.71 -7.10
N SER A 329 8.44 -9.74 -8.37
CA SER A 329 8.59 -8.64 -9.31
C SER A 329 7.24 -8.20 -9.87
N ALA A 330 7.22 -6.97 -10.38
CA ALA A 330 6.07 -6.40 -11.08
C ALA A 330 6.53 -5.63 -12.30
N ASP A 331 5.69 -5.62 -13.32
CA ASP A 331 5.79 -4.69 -14.44
C ASP A 331 4.77 -3.55 -14.22
N LEU A 332 5.22 -2.29 -14.35
CA LEU A 332 4.31 -1.14 -14.46
C LEU A 332 3.73 -1.14 -15.87
N VAL A 333 2.51 -1.67 -16.01
CA VAL A 333 1.86 -1.92 -17.30
C VAL A 333 1.18 -0.65 -17.83
N TYR A 334 0.65 0.15 -16.92
CA TYR A 334 0.03 1.43 -17.22
C TYR A 334 0.34 2.39 -16.08
N SER A 335 0.66 3.63 -16.40
CA SER A 335 0.74 4.73 -15.43
C SER A 335 0.48 6.06 -16.12
N ALA A 336 -0.49 6.80 -15.59
CA ALA A 336 -0.93 8.10 -16.09
C ALA A 336 -1.09 9.09 -14.93
N ILE A 337 -0.94 10.37 -15.25
CA ILE A 337 -1.20 11.50 -14.37
C ILE A 337 -2.40 12.25 -14.94
N LEU A 338 -3.25 12.80 -14.08
CA LEU A 338 -4.44 13.57 -14.41
C LEU A 338 -4.50 14.80 -13.50
N GLY A 339 -4.42 15.99 -14.08
CA GLY A 339 -4.57 17.23 -13.33
C GLY A 339 -4.32 18.48 -14.17
N GLY A 340 -4.10 19.60 -13.51
CA GLY A 340 -3.92 20.90 -14.13
C GLY A 340 -2.84 21.73 -13.44
N GLY A 341 -2.91 23.05 -13.58
CA GLY A 341 -1.85 23.95 -13.12
C GLY A 341 -1.86 24.29 -11.62
N ALA A 342 -2.79 23.74 -10.84
CA ALA A 342 -3.00 24.00 -9.42
C ALA A 342 -3.03 22.69 -8.62
N TYR A 343 -3.66 22.68 -7.43
CA TYR A 343 -3.72 21.47 -6.61
C TYR A 343 -4.88 20.58 -7.04
N ASP A 344 -4.54 19.34 -7.40
CA ASP A 344 -5.46 18.27 -7.71
C ASP A 344 -5.14 17.08 -6.80
N THR A 345 -6.14 16.61 -6.05
CA THR A 345 -5.94 15.59 -5.01
C THR A 345 -6.93 14.46 -5.15
N MET A 346 -6.43 13.23 -4.99
CA MET A 346 -7.22 12.02 -5.12
C MET A 346 -7.95 11.67 -3.81
N SER A 347 -9.21 11.24 -3.90
CA SER A 347 -9.99 10.82 -2.72
C SER A 347 -10.35 9.33 -2.71
N ASP A 348 -10.70 8.74 -3.85
CA ASP A 348 -11.08 7.33 -3.96
C ASP A 348 -11.07 6.79 -5.40
N MET A 349 -10.92 5.48 -5.56
CA MET A 349 -10.88 4.78 -6.86
C MET A 349 -11.75 3.52 -6.87
N ALA A 350 -12.45 3.31 -7.98
CA ALA A 350 -13.13 2.07 -8.34
C ALA A 350 -12.60 1.51 -9.67
N VAL A 351 -12.76 0.20 -9.88
CA VAL A 351 -12.40 -0.47 -11.15
C VAL A 351 -13.55 -1.39 -11.56
N GLU A 352 -14.00 -1.29 -12.80
CA GLU A 352 -15.02 -2.18 -13.40
C GLU A 352 -14.64 -2.46 -14.85
N ASP A 353 -14.64 -3.74 -15.25
CA ASP A 353 -14.33 -4.20 -16.61
C ASP A 353 -13.02 -3.67 -17.22
N GLY A 354 -12.02 -3.39 -16.37
CA GLY A 354 -10.70 -2.90 -16.75
C GLY A 354 -10.59 -1.37 -16.82
N ASP A 355 -11.72 -0.66 -16.77
CA ASP A 355 -11.78 0.80 -16.66
C ASP A 355 -11.54 1.24 -15.21
N ILE A 356 -10.81 2.34 -15.05
CA ILE A 356 -10.45 2.94 -13.77
C ILE A 356 -11.31 4.18 -13.58
N TYR A 357 -11.97 4.28 -12.44
CA TYR A 357 -12.82 5.41 -12.07
C TYR A 357 -12.22 6.09 -10.86
N VAL A 358 -11.99 7.38 -10.95
CA VAL A 358 -11.33 8.18 -9.91
C VAL A 358 -12.20 9.36 -9.52
N ALA A 359 -12.16 9.74 -8.25
CA ALA A 359 -12.78 10.95 -7.74
C ALA A 359 -11.82 11.67 -6.78
N GLY A 360 -11.92 12.99 -6.77
CA GLY A 360 -11.03 13.84 -5.98
C GLY A 360 -11.47 15.29 -6.03
N ASP A 361 -10.61 16.17 -5.54
CA ASP A 361 -10.84 17.62 -5.53
C ASP A 361 -9.79 18.32 -6.41
N THR A 362 -10.21 19.36 -7.12
CA THR A 362 -9.38 20.13 -8.04
C THR A 362 -9.53 21.64 -7.80
N GLU A 363 -8.40 22.34 -7.77
CA GLU A 363 -8.33 23.82 -7.82
C GLU A 363 -7.92 24.32 -9.22
N SER A 364 -7.79 23.41 -10.18
CA SER A 364 -7.21 23.65 -11.50
C SER A 364 -8.28 24.11 -12.49
N SER A 365 -8.26 25.39 -12.87
CA SER A 365 -9.15 25.93 -13.92
C SER A 365 -8.91 25.34 -15.32
N ASN A 366 -7.83 24.59 -15.49
CA ASN A 366 -7.48 23.85 -16.68
C ASN A 366 -7.49 22.33 -16.47
N PHE A 367 -8.22 21.83 -15.45
CA PHE A 367 -8.36 20.40 -15.21
C PHE A 367 -8.97 19.70 -16.46
N PRO A 368 -8.53 18.47 -16.81
CA PRO A 368 -9.00 17.83 -18.04
C PRO A 368 -10.45 17.36 -17.95
N ILE A 369 -11.31 17.97 -18.76
CA ILE A 369 -12.74 17.65 -18.89
C ILE A 369 -13.04 17.15 -20.30
N THR A 370 -13.91 16.14 -20.41
CA THR A 370 -14.30 15.55 -21.71
C THR A 370 -15.45 16.31 -22.35
N ALA A 371 -15.54 16.28 -23.69
CA ALA A 371 -16.69 16.82 -24.38
C ALA A 371 -17.98 16.06 -23.99
N GLY A 372 -19.04 16.80 -23.66
CA GLY A 372 -20.29 16.20 -23.18
C GLY A 372 -20.28 15.81 -21.69
N ALA A 373 -19.30 16.30 -20.93
CA ALA A 373 -19.28 16.17 -19.47
C ALA A 373 -20.56 16.72 -18.83
N PHE A 374 -20.97 16.11 -17.72
CA PHE A 374 -22.10 16.55 -16.91
C PHE A 374 -21.96 18.01 -16.47
N ASP A 375 -20.76 18.39 -16.06
CA ASP A 375 -20.37 19.75 -15.69
C ASP A 375 -18.95 20.02 -16.19
N ASP A 376 -18.79 21.10 -16.95
CA ASP A 376 -17.53 21.54 -17.57
C ASP A 376 -17.01 22.89 -17.06
N ASP A 377 -17.69 23.51 -16.09
CA ASP A 377 -17.32 24.82 -15.56
C ASP A 377 -16.82 24.70 -14.11
N LEU A 378 -15.50 24.85 -13.91
CA LEU A 378 -14.93 24.94 -12.55
C LEU A 378 -15.52 26.14 -11.81
N TYR A 379 -16.18 25.88 -10.69
CA TYR A 379 -16.77 26.90 -9.87
C TYR A 379 -15.69 27.83 -9.26
N GLY A 380 -15.88 29.16 -9.34
CA GLY A 380 -14.97 30.13 -8.71
C GLY A 380 -13.62 30.32 -9.44
N SER A 381 -13.59 30.08 -10.76
CA SER A 381 -12.42 30.19 -11.65
C SER A 381 -11.60 31.50 -11.56
N ASP A 382 -12.14 32.55 -10.93
CA ASP A 382 -11.50 33.86 -10.75
C ASP A 382 -10.57 33.98 -9.51
N GLY A 383 -10.21 32.85 -8.86
CA GLY A 383 -9.05 32.81 -7.96
C GLY A 383 -9.27 32.18 -6.57
N GLY A 384 -9.77 30.95 -6.52
CA GLY A 384 -9.73 30.11 -5.31
C GLY A 384 -10.91 29.17 -5.10
N GLY A 385 -11.57 28.72 -6.17
CA GLY A 385 -12.62 27.70 -6.08
C GLY A 385 -12.04 26.29 -6.17
N THR A 386 -12.60 25.37 -5.39
CA THR A 386 -12.32 23.93 -5.42
C THR A 386 -13.61 23.22 -5.79
N ASP A 387 -13.58 22.34 -6.78
CA ASP A 387 -14.67 21.41 -7.07
C ASP A 387 -14.23 19.97 -6.89
N THR A 388 -15.20 19.10 -6.63
CA THR A 388 -15.00 17.67 -6.78
C THR A 388 -14.98 17.33 -8.28
N PHE A 389 -14.00 16.57 -8.73
CA PHE A 389 -13.98 15.97 -10.06
C PHE A 389 -14.24 14.47 -9.97
N PHE A 390 -14.67 13.90 -11.09
CA PHE A 390 -14.64 12.46 -11.29
C PHE A 390 -14.29 12.13 -12.74
N ALA A 391 -13.53 11.06 -12.93
CA ALA A 391 -13.07 10.65 -14.26
C ALA A 391 -13.10 9.14 -14.43
N LYS A 392 -13.32 8.73 -15.67
CA LYS A 392 -13.20 7.37 -16.18
C LYS A 392 -12.00 7.32 -17.12
N ILE A 393 -11.02 6.50 -16.76
CA ILE A 393 -9.82 6.23 -17.54
C ILE A 393 -9.90 4.80 -18.07
N SER A 394 -9.81 4.66 -19.38
CA SER A 394 -9.77 3.41 -20.13
C SER A 394 -8.35 3.21 -20.68
N PRO A 395 -7.46 2.45 -19.98
CA PRO A 395 -6.04 2.31 -20.35
C PRO A 395 -5.76 1.80 -21.78
N ASP A 396 -6.75 1.28 -22.48
CA ASP A 396 -6.65 0.78 -23.86
C ASP A 396 -6.90 1.88 -24.92
N GLY A 397 -7.25 3.11 -24.51
CA GLY A 397 -7.54 4.24 -25.40
C GLY A 397 -6.33 4.71 -26.23
N ASN A 398 -5.13 4.60 -25.68
CA ASN A 398 -3.84 5.12 -26.16
C ASN A 398 -3.79 6.65 -26.24
N GLY A 399 -3.21 7.27 -25.22
CA GLY A 399 -2.97 8.71 -25.16
C GLY A 399 -4.20 9.45 -24.66
N ALA A 400 -4.57 10.56 -25.32
CA ALA A 400 -5.70 11.38 -24.88
C ALA A 400 -7.05 10.62 -24.89
N ALA A 401 -7.17 9.55 -25.68
CA ALA A 401 -8.35 8.70 -25.71
C ALA A 401 -8.48 7.78 -24.48
N ASP A 402 -7.47 7.72 -23.61
CA ASP A 402 -7.58 7.03 -22.32
C ASP A 402 -8.60 7.71 -21.42
N LEU A 403 -8.72 9.04 -21.45
CA LEU A 403 -9.72 9.78 -20.66
C LEU A 403 -11.09 9.65 -21.35
N ALA A 404 -11.83 8.61 -20.99
CA ALA A 404 -13.10 8.25 -21.62
C ALA A 404 -14.25 9.14 -21.15
N TYR A 405 -14.20 9.62 -19.90
CA TYR A 405 -15.14 10.58 -19.33
C TYR A 405 -14.45 11.37 -18.22
N SER A 406 -14.70 12.66 -18.10
CA SER A 406 -14.24 13.50 -16.99
C SER A 406 -15.15 14.70 -16.85
N SER A 407 -15.58 14.98 -15.62
CA SER A 407 -16.56 16.01 -15.29
C SER A 407 -16.32 16.55 -13.89
N PHE A 408 -16.79 17.76 -13.63
CA PHE A 408 -16.93 18.27 -12.27
C PHE A 408 -18.26 17.81 -11.65
N LEU A 409 -18.35 17.96 -10.32
CA LEU A 409 -19.56 17.79 -9.53
C LEU A 409 -19.52 18.81 -8.37
N GLY A 410 -20.24 19.94 -8.48
CA GLY A 410 -20.11 20.98 -7.45
C GLY A 410 -20.94 22.25 -7.62
N GLY A 411 -20.64 23.25 -6.77
CA GLY A 411 -21.31 24.55 -6.68
C GLY A 411 -20.78 25.40 -5.49
N ASN A 412 -21.25 26.65 -5.33
CA ASN A 412 -20.76 27.58 -4.30
C ASN A 412 -20.70 26.95 -2.90
N TYR A 413 -19.56 27.02 -2.22
CA TYR A 413 -19.30 26.55 -0.84
C TYR A 413 -18.87 25.08 -0.68
N TYR A 414 -18.22 24.48 -1.68
CA TYR A 414 -17.45 23.25 -1.46
C TYR A 414 -16.19 23.56 -0.65
N ASN A 415 -16.14 23.13 0.62
CA ASN A 415 -14.87 22.83 1.26
C ASN A 415 -14.59 21.33 1.09
N SER A 416 -13.40 21.05 0.58
CA SER A 416 -12.77 19.74 0.38
C SER A 416 -13.12 18.72 1.45
N GLY A 417 -14.04 17.82 1.09
CA GLY A 417 -14.57 16.76 1.93
C GLY A 417 -14.62 15.45 1.17
N ARG A 418 -13.45 14.82 0.99
CA ARG A 418 -13.20 13.46 0.49
C ARG A 418 -14.40 12.80 -0.23
N ALA A 419 -14.44 12.89 -1.56
CA ALA A 419 -15.43 12.18 -2.36
C ALA A 419 -15.10 10.67 -2.42
N ALA A 420 -16.10 9.81 -2.23
CA ALA A 420 -15.97 8.37 -2.40
C ALA A 420 -16.69 7.92 -3.68
N ILE A 421 -16.11 6.97 -4.40
CA ILE A 421 -16.60 6.53 -5.72
C ILE A 421 -16.84 5.01 -5.74
N ALA A 422 -18.03 4.62 -6.20
CA ALA A 422 -18.33 3.23 -6.53
C ALA A 422 -18.93 3.14 -7.92
N VAL A 423 -18.78 1.99 -8.57
CA VAL A 423 -19.31 1.74 -9.91
C VAL A 423 -20.12 0.46 -9.91
N HIS A 424 -21.26 0.49 -10.61
CA HIS A 424 -22.09 -0.70 -10.78
C HIS A 424 -22.85 -0.67 -12.10
N ASN A 425 -22.53 -1.62 -12.99
CA ASN A 425 -23.10 -1.74 -14.34
C ASN A 425 -22.85 -0.49 -15.21
N GLY A 426 -21.65 0.09 -15.11
CA GLY A 426 -21.23 1.28 -15.86
C GLY A 426 -21.61 2.61 -15.21
N ASP A 427 -22.60 2.64 -14.30
CA ASP A 427 -22.99 3.87 -13.61
C ASP A 427 -22.03 4.20 -12.47
N ILE A 428 -21.72 5.49 -12.36
CA ILE A 428 -20.86 6.06 -11.32
C ILE A 428 -21.73 6.51 -10.15
N TYR A 429 -21.38 6.09 -8.94
CA TYR A 429 -21.99 6.54 -7.68
C TYR A 429 -20.95 7.34 -6.91
N LEU A 430 -21.22 8.63 -6.73
CA LEU A 430 -20.39 9.56 -5.98
C LEU A 430 -21.10 9.95 -4.70
N ALA A 431 -20.39 9.90 -3.59
CA ALA A 431 -20.84 10.48 -2.34
C ALA A 431 -19.74 11.36 -1.76
N GLY A 432 -20.11 12.36 -0.97
CA GLY A 432 -19.16 13.22 -0.28
C GLY A 432 -19.89 14.15 0.68
N SER A 433 -19.18 15.18 1.14
CA SER A 433 -19.70 16.17 2.08
C SER A 433 -19.73 17.57 1.45
N THR A 434 -20.68 18.43 1.82
CA THR A 434 -20.82 19.81 1.30
C THR A 434 -21.36 20.75 2.37
N ASP A 435 -20.88 22.00 2.43
CA ASP A 435 -21.31 23.02 3.41
C ASP A 435 -22.70 23.65 3.07
N GLY A 436 -23.59 22.89 2.43
CA GLY A 436 -24.99 23.28 2.20
C GLY A 436 -25.24 24.23 1.00
N GLY A 437 -24.38 24.23 -0.01
CA GLY A 437 -24.51 25.03 -1.25
C GLY A 437 -25.55 24.53 -2.26
N PRO A 438 -25.77 25.25 -3.39
CA PRO A 438 -26.55 24.72 -4.51
C PRO A 438 -25.87 23.46 -5.06
N TYR A 439 -26.53 22.31 -4.92
CA TYR A 439 -26.08 21.02 -5.45
C TYR A 439 -27.07 20.52 -6.52
N PRO A 440 -26.62 19.83 -7.58
CA PRO A 440 -27.52 19.23 -8.57
C PRO A 440 -28.43 18.16 -7.93
N GLN A 441 -29.67 18.56 -7.61
CA GLN A 441 -30.67 17.69 -6.98
C GLN A 441 -31.79 17.34 -7.97
N THR A 442 -32.17 16.07 -8.00
CA THR A 442 -33.31 15.62 -8.82
C THR A 442 -34.65 15.81 -8.09
N PRO A 443 -35.76 16.10 -8.81
CA PRO A 443 -37.07 16.20 -8.18
C PRO A 443 -37.44 14.95 -7.38
N GLY A 444 -37.85 15.14 -6.13
CA GLY A 444 -38.22 14.05 -5.21
C GLY A 444 -37.13 13.66 -4.21
N ALA A 445 -35.91 14.20 -4.35
CA ALA A 445 -34.80 13.97 -3.44
C ALA A 445 -35.23 14.09 -1.96
N PRO A 446 -34.72 13.21 -1.05
CA PRO A 446 -35.18 13.12 0.34
C PRO A 446 -35.10 14.43 1.14
N TYR A 447 -34.18 15.33 0.78
CA TYR A 447 -33.91 16.61 1.46
C TYR A 447 -33.70 17.72 0.43
N HIS A 448 -34.80 18.35 0.02
CA HIS A 448 -34.78 19.48 -0.90
C HIS A 448 -34.53 20.80 -0.13
N ASN A 449 -33.39 21.45 -0.34
CA ASN A 449 -33.05 22.83 0.09
C ASN A 449 -33.21 23.17 1.59
N ASP A 450 -32.74 22.33 2.51
CA ASP A 450 -32.81 22.63 3.95
C ASP A 450 -31.51 23.20 4.56
N TYR A 451 -30.46 23.42 3.76
CA TYR A 451 -29.13 23.97 4.12
C TYR A 451 -28.40 23.23 5.27
N SER A 452 -28.91 22.10 5.73
CA SER A 452 -28.44 21.43 6.95
C SER A 452 -27.96 20.00 6.74
N ALA A 453 -28.35 19.38 5.62
CA ALA A 453 -27.87 18.06 5.22
C ALA A 453 -26.62 18.22 4.37
N GLU A 454 -25.54 17.59 4.78
CA GLU A 454 -24.21 17.82 4.21
C GLU A 454 -23.68 16.64 3.41
N ILE A 455 -24.32 15.46 3.49
CA ILE A 455 -23.89 14.30 2.68
C ILE A 455 -24.59 14.35 1.33
N PHE A 456 -23.85 14.22 0.24
CA PHE A 456 -24.42 14.00 -1.07
C PHE A 456 -24.31 12.55 -1.52
N LEU A 457 -25.25 12.13 -2.36
CA LEU A 457 -25.17 10.90 -3.15
C LEU A 457 -25.70 11.20 -4.56
N THR A 458 -24.84 11.00 -5.55
CA THR A 458 -25.14 11.21 -6.96
C THR A 458 -24.86 9.95 -7.75
N ARG A 459 -25.75 9.65 -8.69
CA ARG A 459 -25.60 8.58 -9.67
C ARG A 459 -25.57 9.20 -11.06
N ILE A 460 -24.52 8.89 -11.81
CA ILE A 460 -24.27 9.41 -13.15
C ILE A 460 -24.11 8.24 -14.13
N SER A 461 -24.74 8.35 -15.29
CA SER A 461 -24.50 7.50 -16.45
C SER A 461 -23.50 8.24 -17.35
N PRO A 462 -22.22 7.88 -17.38
CA PRO A 462 -21.17 8.67 -18.05
C PRO A 462 -21.18 8.47 -19.57
N ASP A 463 -22.30 8.82 -20.21
CA ASP A 463 -22.58 8.57 -21.63
C ASP A 463 -22.20 9.76 -22.54
N GLY A 464 -21.85 10.91 -21.95
CA GLY A 464 -21.42 12.11 -22.69
C GLY A 464 -22.58 12.97 -23.18
N ASN A 465 -23.70 12.98 -22.46
CA ASN A 465 -24.91 13.74 -22.82
C ASN A 465 -25.08 15.04 -22.02
N GLY A 466 -24.03 15.53 -21.34
CA GLY A 466 -24.13 16.74 -20.53
C GLY A 466 -24.97 16.52 -19.28
N GLU A 467 -25.80 17.51 -18.92
CA GLU A 467 -26.68 17.44 -17.74
C GLU A 467 -27.62 16.21 -17.73
N ASP A 468 -27.94 15.64 -18.90
CA ASP A 468 -28.78 14.44 -19.03
C ASP A 468 -28.10 13.16 -18.51
N ASP A 469 -26.79 13.19 -18.25
CA ASP A 469 -26.05 12.07 -17.63
C ASP A 469 -26.40 11.89 -16.15
N LEU A 470 -27.01 12.89 -15.49
CA LEU A 470 -27.45 12.78 -14.10
C LEU A 470 -28.68 11.88 -13.97
N VAL A 471 -28.49 10.69 -13.38
CA VAL A 471 -29.58 9.76 -13.08
C VAL A 471 -30.36 10.23 -11.85
N TYR A 472 -29.64 10.52 -10.76
CA TYR A 472 -30.20 11.22 -9.60
C TYR A 472 -29.11 11.91 -8.79
N GLY A 473 -29.51 12.96 -8.07
CA GLY A 473 -28.70 13.63 -7.05
C GLY A 473 -29.52 13.87 -5.78
N ALA A 474 -29.02 13.41 -4.64
CA ALA A 474 -29.70 13.46 -3.36
C ALA A 474 -28.79 14.03 -2.27
N MET A 475 -29.31 14.98 -1.48
CA MET A 475 -28.74 15.29 -0.16
C MET A 475 -29.28 14.31 0.87
N LEU A 476 -28.46 13.94 1.84
CA LEU A 476 -28.72 13.01 2.92
C LEU A 476 -28.14 13.61 4.21
N GLY A 477 -28.79 13.42 5.36
CA GLY A 477 -28.30 13.97 6.62
C GLY A 477 -29.38 14.62 7.47
N GLY A 478 -28.93 15.25 8.55
CA GLY A 478 -29.73 15.94 9.55
C GLY A 478 -29.52 17.45 9.50
N ALA A 479 -29.32 18.03 10.67
CA ALA A 479 -28.72 19.34 10.85
C ALA A 479 -27.52 19.16 11.76
N GLY A 480 -26.42 19.79 11.37
CA GLY A 480 -25.10 19.64 11.96
C GLY A 480 -24.13 18.97 10.99
N ASP A 481 -22.84 19.13 11.31
CA ASP A 481 -21.75 18.71 10.44
C ASP A 481 -21.75 17.19 10.15
N GLU A 482 -21.88 16.76 8.90
CA GLU A 482 -21.95 15.36 8.53
C GLU A 482 -20.93 15.01 7.45
N GLY A 483 -19.94 14.19 7.83
CA GLY A 483 -18.85 13.78 6.95
C GLY A 483 -19.06 12.38 6.38
N LEU A 484 -18.73 12.18 5.10
CA LEU A 484 -18.59 10.85 4.50
C LEU A 484 -17.20 10.27 4.76
N SER A 485 -17.11 8.95 4.97
CA SER A 485 -15.83 8.23 4.96
C SER A 485 -15.67 7.27 3.77
N ASP A 486 -16.70 6.49 3.44
CA ASP A 486 -16.59 5.42 2.44
C ASP A 486 -17.96 4.99 1.87
N ILE A 487 -17.94 4.43 0.66
CA ILE A 487 -19.10 3.92 -0.09
C ILE A 487 -18.88 2.45 -0.49
N ALA A 488 -19.93 1.63 -0.43
CA ALA A 488 -19.93 0.29 -1.00
C ALA A 488 -21.23 -0.02 -1.71
N ILE A 489 -21.17 -0.85 -2.77
CA ILE A 489 -22.35 -1.35 -3.47
C ILE A 489 -22.46 -2.86 -3.27
N SER A 490 -23.65 -3.35 -2.93
CA SER A 490 -23.92 -4.79 -2.83
C SER A 490 -25.34 -5.11 -3.28
N GLY A 491 -25.46 -5.93 -4.33
CA GLY A 491 -26.76 -6.29 -4.91
C GLY A 491 -27.53 -5.10 -5.47
N GLY A 492 -26.82 -4.05 -5.89
CA GLY A 492 -27.37 -2.79 -6.39
C GLY A 492 -27.71 -1.75 -5.30
N ASP A 493 -27.81 -2.16 -4.03
CA ASP A 493 -27.99 -1.21 -2.93
C ASP A 493 -26.67 -0.49 -2.62
N VAL A 494 -26.77 0.81 -2.34
CA VAL A 494 -25.67 1.68 -1.92
C VAL A 494 -25.58 1.69 -0.40
N TYR A 495 -24.36 1.57 0.13
CA TYR A 495 -24.07 1.63 1.55
C TYR A 495 -23.08 2.75 1.82
N LEU A 496 -23.40 3.60 2.80
CA LEU A 496 -22.58 4.75 3.19
C LEU A 496 -22.22 4.65 4.67
N THR A 497 -21.00 5.06 5.01
CA THR A 497 -20.59 5.30 6.39
C THR A 497 -19.88 6.63 6.50
N GLY A 498 -19.96 7.21 7.70
CA GLY A 498 -19.30 8.46 8.02
C GLY A 498 -19.53 8.85 9.46
N SER A 499 -19.26 10.11 9.77
CA SER A 499 -19.51 10.70 11.08
C SER A 499 -20.66 11.68 10.99
N ALA A 500 -21.60 11.62 11.92
CA ALA A 500 -22.71 12.57 12.03
C ALA A 500 -22.57 13.37 13.32
N TYR A 501 -22.55 14.70 13.20
CA TYR A 501 -22.47 15.60 14.34
C TYR A 501 -23.84 15.88 14.96
N TYR A 502 -23.86 16.03 16.28
CA TYR A 502 -25.04 16.44 17.02
C TYR A 502 -25.23 17.97 17.01
N GLU A 503 -26.33 18.45 16.44
CA GLU A 503 -26.86 19.78 16.75
C GLU A 503 -28.19 19.75 17.53
N LEU A 504 -28.37 20.77 18.37
CA LEU A 504 -29.60 21.04 19.13
C LEU A 504 -30.73 21.59 18.23
N THR A 505 -31.19 20.81 17.25
CA THR A 505 -32.29 21.18 16.36
C THR A 505 -33.36 20.09 16.21
N ASP A 506 -34.49 20.44 15.59
CA ASP A 506 -35.57 19.50 15.26
C ASP A 506 -35.27 18.66 13.98
N LYS A 507 -34.22 19.02 13.23
CA LYS A 507 -33.79 18.36 12.00
C LYS A 507 -32.75 17.30 12.33
N LYS A 508 -33.20 16.09 12.68
CA LYS A 508 -32.32 14.99 13.11
C LYS A 508 -31.85 14.14 11.94
N PHE A 509 -30.68 13.51 12.10
CA PHE A 509 -30.20 12.44 11.21
C PHE A 509 -31.31 11.43 10.85
N PRO A 510 -31.36 10.91 9.61
CA PRO A 510 -32.49 10.13 9.10
C PRO A 510 -32.53 8.68 9.58
N ALA A 511 -32.40 8.43 10.88
CA ALA A 511 -32.40 7.08 11.43
C ALA A 511 -33.76 6.38 11.25
N THR A 512 -33.72 5.18 10.65
CA THR A 512 -34.91 4.38 10.35
C THR A 512 -35.55 3.80 11.61
N ARG A 513 -36.83 3.39 11.53
CA ARG A 513 -37.55 2.82 12.68
C ARG A 513 -36.90 1.54 13.25
N GLY A 514 -36.17 0.79 12.42
CA GLY A 514 -35.49 -0.46 12.81
C GLY A 514 -33.99 -0.33 13.03
N ALA A 515 -33.49 0.89 13.23
CA ALA A 515 -32.08 1.18 13.49
C ALA A 515 -31.59 0.65 14.86
N TYR A 516 -30.29 0.38 14.96
CA TYR A 516 -29.57 0.10 16.21
C TYR A 516 -29.77 1.23 17.21
N ASP A 517 -29.48 2.43 16.74
CA ASP A 517 -29.57 3.67 17.48
C ASP A 517 -30.15 4.77 16.59
N ARG A 518 -31.02 5.57 17.19
CA ARG A 518 -31.74 6.68 16.56
C ARG A 518 -31.46 8.00 17.27
N THR A 519 -30.58 7.99 18.25
CA THR A 519 -30.22 9.12 19.08
C THR A 519 -28.73 9.37 18.98
N TYR A 520 -28.36 10.64 18.87
CA TYR A 520 -26.98 11.05 19.06
C TYR A 520 -26.60 10.86 20.52
N ASN A 521 -25.51 10.14 20.77
CA ASN A 521 -25.06 9.87 22.13
C ASN A 521 -23.89 10.75 22.56
N GLY A 522 -23.28 11.49 21.63
CA GLY A 522 -22.10 12.35 21.82
C GLY A 522 -22.01 13.46 20.77
N GLU A 523 -20.80 14.00 20.56
CA GLU A 523 -20.56 15.05 19.56
C GLU A 523 -20.59 14.49 18.15
N TYR A 524 -19.85 13.41 17.86
CA TYR A 524 -19.86 12.72 16.58
C TYR A 524 -20.14 11.24 16.79
N ASP A 525 -21.17 10.73 16.14
CA ASP A 525 -21.46 9.29 16.10
C ASP A 525 -21.20 8.75 14.69
N ILE A 526 -20.81 7.48 14.58
CA ILE A 526 -20.70 6.83 13.27
C ILE A 526 -22.11 6.59 12.73
N TYR A 527 -22.36 6.89 11.47
CA TYR A 527 -23.60 6.48 10.80
C TYR A 527 -23.37 5.34 9.82
N VAL A 528 -24.45 4.58 9.57
CA VAL A 528 -24.51 3.58 8.52
C VAL A 528 -25.82 3.75 7.78
N MET A 529 -25.77 3.97 6.47
CA MET A 529 -26.95 3.99 5.61
C MET A 529 -26.92 2.86 4.59
N ARG A 530 -28.10 2.36 4.23
CA ARG A 530 -28.36 1.47 3.09
C ARG A 530 -29.50 2.06 2.29
N ILE A 531 -29.26 2.29 1.01
CA ILE A 531 -30.15 2.99 0.10
C ILE A 531 -30.38 2.10 -1.13
N SER A 532 -31.62 1.98 -1.60
CA SER A 532 -31.89 1.24 -2.84
C SER A 532 -31.32 1.95 -4.07
N PRO A 533 -31.09 1.23 -5.19
CA PRO A 533 -30.54 1.81 -6.41
C PRO A 533 -31.33 2.99 -6.99
N ASP A 534 -32.61 3.14 -6.62
CA ASP A 534 -33.43 4.27 -7.01
C ASP A 534 -32.97 5.60 -6.38
N GLY A 535 -32.41 5.55 -5.16
CA GLY A 535 -31.68 6.62 -4.44
C GLY A 535 -32.37 7.95 -4.17
N ASN A 536 -33.43 8.27 -4.90
CA ASN A 536 -33.93 9.62 -5.09
C ASN A 536 -35.09 9.98 -4.16
N LYS A 537 -35.51 9.11 -3.23
CA LYS A 537 -36.61 9.41 -2.29
C LYS A 537 -36.28 8.94 -0.89
N ARG A 538 -36.91 9.56 0.12
CA ARG A 538 -36.73 9.17 1.52
C ARG A 538 -37.05 7.69 1.81
N ASP A 539 -38.02 7.11 1.09
CA ASP A 539 -38.39 5.70 1.21
C ASP A 539 -37.34 4.74 0.60
N ASP A 540 -36.36 5.28 -0.12
CA ASP A 540 -35.22 4.54 -0.67
C ASP A 540 -34.15 4.28 0.39
N ILE A 541 -34.13 5.04 1.48
CA ILE A 541 -33.34 4.72 2.68
C ILE A 541 -33.97 3.48 3.36
N LYS A 542 -33.40 2.30 3.07
CA LYS A 542 -33.91 1.02 3.58
C LYS A 542 -33.48 0.75 5.01
N TYR A 543 -32.31 1.28 5.40
CA TYR A 543 -31.77 1.23 6.74
C TYR A 543 -30.87 2.46 6.96
N SER A 544 -30.97 3.06 8.15
CA SER A 544 -30.08 4.14 8.59
C SER A 544 -30.03 4.10 10.11
N SER A 545 -28.82 4.12 10.67
CA SER A 545 -28.58 4.04 12.11
C SER A 545 -27.32 4.79 12.52
N LEU A 546 -27.29 5.22 13.78
CA LEU A 546 -26.10 5.73 14.45
C LEU A 546 -25.41 4.62 15.26
N LEU A 547 -24.12 4.82 15.56
CA LEU A 547 -23.26 3.97 16.38
C LEU A 547 -22.22 4.85 17.07
N GLY A 548 -22.45 5.16 18.34
CA GLY A 548 -21.53 5.98 19.14
C GLY A 548 -21.95 6.09 20.59
N THR A 549 -21.14 6.80 21.38
CA THR A 549 -21.38 7.10 22.80
C THR A 549 -21.11 8.58 23.08
N ARG A 550 -20.69 8.95 24.30
CA ARG A 550 -20.63 10.36 24.73
C ARG A 550 -19.48 11.18 24.17
N ARG A 551 -18.51 10.57 23.48
CA ARG A 551 -17.44 11.32 22.82
C ARG A 551 -17.54 11.10 21.32
N SER A 552 -16.58 11.66 20.59
CA SER A 552 -16.54 11.57 19.14
C SER A 552 -16.03 10.20 18.69
N GLU A 553 -16.74 9.64 17.72
CA GLU A 553 -16.36 8.47 16.96
C GLU A 553 -16.24 8.82 15.48
N GLY A 554 -15.28 8.17 14.80
CA GLY A 554 -15.09 8.32 13.36
C GLY A 554 -15.05 6.95 12.68
N SER A 555 -15.70 6.84 11.51
CA SER A 555 -15.49 5.70 10.62
C SER A 555 -14.34 5.97 9.66
N SER A 556 -13.77 4.90 9.11
CA SER A 556 -12.75 4.99 8.06
C SER A 556 -13.15 4.24 6.80
N ALA A 557 -13.77 3.06 6.95
CA ALA A 557 -14.13 2.23 5.79
C ALA A 557 -15.32 1.29 6.07
N ILE A 558 -16.01 0.91 4.98
CA ILE A 558 -17.14 0.00 4.96
C ILE A 558 -16.91 -1.19 4.02
N ALA A 559 -17.34 -2.38 4.43
CA ALA A 559 -17.40 -3.55 3.57
C ALA A 559 -18.74 -4.26 3.74
N VAL A 560 -19.29 -4.81 2.66
CA VAL A 560 -20.61 -5.47 2.67
C VAL A 560 -20.50 -6.90 2.16
N ARG A 561 -21.03 -7.84 2.93
CA ARG A 561 -21.08 -9.25 2.54
C ARG A 561 -22.31 -9.93 3.16
N ASP A 562 -23.07 -10.66 2.34
CA ASP A 562 -24.24 -11.44 2.76
C ASP A 562 -25.28 -10.62 3.57
N GLY A 563 -25.50 -9.36 3.16
CA GLY A 563 -26.44 -8.44 3.83
C GLY A 563 -25.99 -7.95 5.21
N LYS A 564 -24.72 -8.16 5.56
CA LYS A 564 -24.07 -7.57 6.74
C LYS A 564 -23.12 -6.47 6.30
N VAL A 565 -23.12 -5.41 7.10
CA VAL A 565 -22.20 -4.29 6.98
C VAL A 565 -21.10 -4.47 8.01
N TYR A 566 -19.85 -4.38 7.57
CA TYR A 566 -18.64 -4.46 8.36
C TYR A 566 -17.99 -3.10 8.33
N LEU A 567 -17.68 -2.56 9.50
CA LEU A 567 -17.17 -1.20 9.65
C LEU A 567 -15.88 -1.22 10.45
N THR A 568 -14.99 -0.33 10.04
CA THR A 568 -13.85 0.06 10.85
C THR A 568 -13.83 1.57 11.04
N GLY A 569 -13.20 2.00 12.11
CA GLY A 569 -13.04 3.38 12.51
C GLY A 569 -12.16 3.48 13.74
N SER A 570 -12.05 4.68 14.29
CA SER A 570 -11.33 4.94 15.54
C SER A 570 -12.29 5.52 16.57
N THR A 571 -12.10 5.16 17.84
CA THR A 571 -12.85 5.76 18.95
C THR A 571 -11.93 6.09 20.12
N CYS A 572 -12.15 7.27 20.69
CA CYS A 572 -11.50 7.69 21.93
C CYS A 572 -12.44 7.52 23.15
N SER A 573 -13.54 6.77 22.97
CA SER A 573 -14.56 6.47 23.97
C SER A 573 -14.32 5.12 24.64
N HIS A 574 -14.07 5.18 25.95
CA HIS A 574 -13.95 4.00 26.79
C HIS A 574 -15.25 3.20 26.95
N ASP A 575 -16.40 3.79 26.60
CA ASP A 575 -17.73 3.19 26.71
C ASP A 575 -18.32 2.76 25.36
N PHE A 576 -17.56 2.84 24.25
CA PHE A 576 -18.01 2.42 22.92
C PHE A 576 -18.68 1.02 22.95
N PRO A 577 -19.84 0.83 22.30
CA PRO A 577 -20.62 -0.39 22.45
C PRO A 577 -19.87 -1.61 21.93
N THR A 578 -19.55 -2.55 22.83
CA THR A 578 -18.95 -3.85 22.48
C THR A 578 -19.90 -5.01 22.73
N THR A 579 -19.82 -6.03 21.89
CA THR A 579 -20.71 -7.20 21.99
C THR A 579 -20.21 -8.25 22.99
N ARG A 580 -21.15 -9.07 23.49
CA ARG A 580 -20.80 -10.21 24.35
C ARG A 580 -20.00 -11.23 23.54
N GLY A 581 -18.74 -11.42 23.91
CA GLY A 581 -17.83 -12.35 23.22
C GLY A 581 -16.86 -11.69 22.25
N ALA A 582 -16.91 -10.36 22.12
CA ALA A 582 -15.93 -9.56 21.38
C ALA A 582 -14.48 -9.93 21.75
N TYR A 583 -13.58 -9.80 20.77
CA TYR A 583 -12.15 -10.04 20.93
C TYR A 583 -11.60 -9.28 22.14
N ASP A 584 -11.81 -7.96 22.15
CA ASP A 584 -11.49 -7.04 23.23
C ASP A 584 -12.71 -6.15 23.54
N ARG A 585 -12.90 -5.90 24.84
CA ARG A 585 -13.95 -5.03 25.39
C ARG A 585 -13.37 -3.93 26.28
N SER A 586 -12.05 -3.90 26.41
CA SER A 586 -11.33 -2.91 27.19
C SER A 586 -10.74 -1.90 26.21
N TYR A 587 -11.03 -0.63 26.45
CA TYR A 587 -10.33 0.48 25.82
C TYR A 587 -8.96 0.65 26.49
N ASN A 588 -7.89 0.69 25.70
CA ASN A 588 -6.52 0.55 26.18
C ASN A 588 -5.73 1.88 26.26
N ALA A 589 -6.46 2.99 26.18
CA ALA A 589 -6.07 4.37 26.52
C ALA A 589 -5.34 5.18 25.44
N LYS A 590 -6.06 5.55 24.38
CA LYS A 590 -6.20 6.93 23.82
C LYS A 590 -7.27 6.95 22.72
N CYS A 591 -6.99 6.40 21.56
CA CYS A 591 -7.96 6.14 20.50
C CYS A 591 -7.63 4.76 19.94
N ASP A 592 -8.60 3.85 19.97
CA ASP A 592 -8.43 2.46 19.52
C ASP A 592 -9.26 2.23 18.25
N VAL A 593 -8.81 1.32 17.40
CA VAL A 593 -9.59 0.88 16.24
C VAL A 593 -10.80 0.08 16.69
N ILE A 594 -11.94 0.27 16.02
CA ILE A 594 -13.14 -0.55 16.19
C ILE A 594 -13.34 -1.48 15.00
N VAL A 595 -13.88 -2.67 15.27
CA VAL A 595 -14.42 -3.55 14.21
C VAL A 595 -15.85 -3.92 14.57
N SER A 596 -16.80 -3.37 13.82
CA SER A 596 -18.24 -3.50 14.06
C SER A 596 -18.94 -4.20 12.90
N VAL A 597 -19.97 -5.00 13.20
CA VAL A 597 -20.79 -5.69 12.22
C VAL A 597 -22.27 -5.45 12.51
N LEU A 598 -22.98 -4.87 11.55
CA LEU A 598 -24.42 -4.63 11.63
C LEU A 598 -25.17 -5.47 10.60
N ALA A 599 -26.37 -5.92 10.97
CA ALA A 599 -27.31 -6.51 10.03
C ALA A 599 -28.32 -5.45 9.58
N THR A 600 -28.34 -5.11 8.29
CA THR A 600 -29.16 -3.99 7.76
C THR A 600 -30.50 -4.44 7.18
N ASN A 601 -30.97 -5.63 7.55
CA ASN A 601 -32.26 -6.17 7.11
C ASN A 601 -33.37 -5.76 8.09
N ARG A 602 -34.54 -5.38 7.56
CA ARG A 602 -35.68 -4.90 8.36
C ARG A 602 -36.11 -5.91 9.44
N GLY A 603 -36.45 -5.39 10.63
CA GLY A 603 -37.18 -6.12 11.68
C GLY A 603 -36.31 -6.89 12.69
N VAL A 604 -35.00 -6.63 12.74
CA VAL A 604 -34.10 -7.27 13.70
C VAL A 604 -33.85 -6.31 14.88
N GLU A 605 -34.42 -6.59 16.05
CA GLU A 605 -33.96 -5.96 17.29
C GLU A 605 -32.49 -6.38 17.55
N HIS A 606 -31.61 -5.44 17.92
CA HIS A 606 -30.16 -5.67 18.09
C HIS A 606 -29.44 -6.13 16.81
N ASP A 607 -29.47 -5.29 15.79
CA ASP A 607 -28.70 -5.39 14.54
C ASP A 607 -27.18 -5.36 14.71
N LEU A 608 -26.61 -4.76 15.77
CA LEU A 608 -25.18 -4.87 16.10
C LEU A 608 -24.83 -6.32 16.48
N LYS A 609 -24.26 -7.07 15.52
CA LYS A 609 -23.93 -8.50 15.64
C LYS A 609 -22.58 -8.75 16.27
N TYR A 610 -21.64 -7.84 16.03
CA TYR A 610 -20.30 -7.90 16.60
C TYR A 610 -19.75 -6.48 16.73
N SER A 611 -18.98 -6.22 17.78
CA SER A 611 -18.23 -4.98 17.97
C SER A 611 -17.15 -5.23 19.00
N THR A 612 -15.92 -4.81 18.68
CA THR A 612 -14.70 -4.99 19.48
C THR A 612 -13.79 -3.79 19.31
N PHE A 613 -12.91 -3.57 20.29
CA PHE A 613 -11.69 -2.76 20.11
C PHE A 613 -10.56 -3.60 19.50
N PHE A 614 -9.62 -2.92 18.86
CA PHE A 614 -8.30 -3.39 18.47
C PHE A 614 -7.29 -2.25 18.59
N GLY A 615 -6.41 -2.34 19.58
CA GLY A 615 -5.47 -1.28 19.91
C GLY A 615 -4.72 -1.62 21.20
N ALA A 616 -3.83 -0.73 21.62
CA ALA A 616 -3.06 -0.86 22.84
C ALA A 616 -2.86 0.52 23.53
N GLY A 617 -1.64 0.81 24.00
CA GLY A 617 -1.40 1.90 24.95
C GLY A 617 -1.19 3.30 24.35
N ALA A 618 -1.33 3.45 23.03
CA ALA A 618 -1.14 4.70 22.30
C ALA A 618 -2.23 4.85 21.22
N ASP A 619 -2.11 5.84 20.33
CA ASP A 619 -3.10 6.07 19.29
C ASP A 619 -3.01 4.98 18.20
N ASP A 620 -4.15 4.39 17.88
CA ASP A 620 -4.30 3.35 16.88
C ASP A 620 -5.45 3.74 15.94
N ASP A 621 -5.12 3.95 14.66
CA ASP A 621 -6.05 4.41 13.65
C ASP A 621 -6.30 3.38 12.56
N SER A 622 -7.49 3.42 11.99
CA SER A 622 -7.92 2.46 10.99
C SER A 622 -7.89 3.07 9.58
N GLY A 623 -7.46 2.27 8.60
CA GLY A 623 -7.42 2.66 7.18
C GLY A 623 -8.56 2.04 6.39
N SER A 624 -8.48 0.73 6.16
CA SER A 624 -9.41 0.01 5.27
C SER A 624 -9.83 -1.34 5.83
N ILE A 625 -11.06 -1.76 5.49
CA ILE A 625 -11.65 -3.05 5.85
C ILE A 625 -12.07 -3.84 4.60
N ARG A 626 -11.78 -5.14 4.59
CA ARG A 626 -12.24 -6.09 3.55
C ARG A 626 -12.75 -7.38 4.19
N VAL A 627 -13.66 -8.06 3.50
CA VAL A 627 -14.26 -9.31 3.99
C VAL A 627 -14.15 -10.38 2.92
N SER A 628 -13.53 -11.50 3.26
CA SER A 628 -13.43 -12.67 2.38
C SER A 628 -13.44 -13.95 3.21
N ASP A 629 -14.05 -15.02 2.70
CA ASP A 629 -14.11 -16.34 3.33
C ASP A 629 -14.51 -16.34 4.82
N GLY A 630 -15.46 -15.47 5.18
CA GLY A 630 -15.94 -15.33 6.57
C GLY A 630 -14.92 -14.71 7.54
N ARG A 631 -13.84 -14.12 7.03
CA ARG A 631 -12.83 -13.37 7.78
C ARG A 631 -12.91 -11.89 7.44
N VAL A 632 -12.55 -11.08 8.43
CA VAL A 632 -12.41 -9.63 8.31
C VAL A 632 -10.93 -9.30 8.29
N TYR A 633 -10.52 -8.53 7.31
CA TYR A 633 -9.16 -8.05 7.09
C TYR A 633 -9.18 -6.54 7.27
N LEU A 634 -8.23 -6.05 8.05
CA LEU A 634 -8.16 -4.65 8.47
C LEU A 634 -6.72 -4.18 8.34
N VAL A 635 -6.51 -2.99 7.78
CA VAL A 635 -5.25 -2.25 7.86
C VAL A 635 -5.45 -0.92 8.58
N GLY A 636 -4.37 -0.37 9.08
CA GLY A 636 -4.35 0.92 9.74
C GLY A 636 -2.94 1.31 10.19
N THR A 637 -2.87 2.34 11.02
CA THR A 637 -1.61 2.90 11.55
C THR A 637 -1.61 2.80 13.07
N THR A 638 -0.45 2.55 13.68
CA THR A 638 -0.32 2.37 15.12
C THR A 638 0.89 3.12 15.69
N GLU A 639 0.65 3.90 16.75
CA GLU A 639 1.70 4.44 17.64
C GLU A 639 2.04 3.46 18.78
N SER A 640 1.36 2.32 18.84
CA SER A 640 1.38 1.39 19.98
C SER A 640 2.42 0.27 19.82
N PRO A 641 3.54 0.26 20.57
CA PRO A 641 4.46 -0.88 20.58
C PRO A 641 3.85 -2.16 21.16
N GLY A 642 2.72 -2.02 21.87
CA GLY A 642 1.96 -3.09 22.49
C GLY A 642 0.83 -3.67 21.63
N LEU A 643 0.68 -3.24 20.37
CA LEU A 643 -0.40 -3.73 19.51
C LEU A 643 -0.36 -5.28 19.43
N PRO A 644 -1.50 -5.99 19.58
CA PRO A 644 -1.49 -7.44 19.60
C PRO A 644 -1.02 -8.04 18.27
N THR A 645 0.10 -8.79 18.27
CA THR A 645 0.53 -9.60 17.13
C THR A 645 0.09 -11.06 17.29
N LYS A 646 -0.22 -11.74 16.18
CA LYS A 646 -0.74 -13.11 16.22
C LYS A 646 -0.42 -13.92 14.99
N GLY A 647 -0.41 -15.24 15.17
CA GLY A 647 0.08 -16.18 14.17
C GLY A 647 1.60 -16.18 14.20
N ILE A 648 2.21 -16.45 13.05
CA ILE A 648 3.62 -16.10 12.84
C ILE A 648 3.54 -14.83 11.98
N PRO A 649 3.69 -13.64 12.57
CA PRO A 649 3.57 -12.36 11.86
C PRO A 649 4.75 -12.14 10.90
N TYR A 650 4.56 -11.26 9.91
CA TYR A 650 5.65 -10.77 9.08
C TYR A 650 6.65 -9.96 9.93
N ASP A 651 6.14 -9.02 10.72
CA ASP A 651 6.86 -8.29 11.74
C ASP A 651 6.08 -8.28 13.07
N SER A 652 6.80 -8.55 14.15
CA SER A 652 6.27 -8.56 15.52
C SER A 652 6.70 -7.35 16.34
N THR A 653 7.47 -6.44 15.77
CA THR A 653 8.00 -5.25 16.44
C THR A 653 7.52 -3.98 15.75
N HIS A 654 7.10 -3.03 16.59
CA HIS A 654 6.92 -1.63 16.20
C HIS A 654 8.30 -0.98 16.08
N ASN A 655 8.63 -0.50 14.88
CA ASN A 655 9.99 -0.12 14.52
C ASN A 655 10.18 1.39 14.42
N GLY A 656 9.12 2.16 14.19
CA GLY A 656 9.16 3.61 14.05
C GLY A 656 8.34 4.37 15.10
N LYS A 657 7.96 5.60 14.76
CA LYS A 657 6.97 6.37 15.55
C LYS A 657 5.56 5.84 15.27
N ASN A 658 5.25 5.68 13.99
CA ASN A 658 4.01 5.15 13.46
C ASN A 658 4.38 4.02 12.51
N ASP A 659 3.79 2.84 12.68
CA ASP A 659 3.89 1.75 11.72
C ASP A 659 2.49 1.45 11.16
N GLY A 660 2.42 0.95 9.94
CA GLY A 660 1.23 0.27 9.45
C GLY A 660 1.00 -1.05 10.18
N PHE A 661 -0.23 -1.55 10.17
CA PHE A 661 -0.53 -2.91 10.59
C PHE A 661 -1.50 -3.60 9.64
N LEU A 662 -1.48 -4.94 9.65
CA LEU A 662 -2.50 -5.79 9.03
C LEU A 662 -3.02 -6.77 10.08
N ALA A 663 -4.33 -6.74 10.33
CA ALA A 663 -5.02 -7.64 11.25
C ALA A 663 -6.11 -8.45 10.54
N VAL A 664 -6.25 -9.72 10.94
CA VAL A 664 -7.28 -10.64 10.40
C VAL A 664 -8.06 -11.26 11.54
N PHE A 665 -9.37 -11.13 11.47
CA PHE A 665 -10.30 -11.68 12.45
C PHE A 665 -11.20 -12.74 11.83
N ALA A 666 -11.50 -13.80 12.58
CA ALA A 666 -12.66 -14.64 12.32
C ALA A 666 -13.65 -14.42 13.47
N LEU A 667 -14.71 -13.68 13.19
CA LEU A 667 -15.65 -13.14 14.19
C LEU A 667 -16.60 -14.22 14.72
N GLY A 668 -16.06 -15.11 15.55
CA GLY A 668 -16.80 -16.22 16.16
C GLY A 668 -17.43 -15.88 17.51
N GLY A 669 -17.25 -14.67 18.02
CA GLY A 669 -17.70 -14.27 19.36
C GLY A 669 -16.93 -14.99 20.47
N ARG A 670 -15.66 -15.30 20.23
CA ARG A 670 -14.79 -16.03 21.18
C ARG A 670 -13.74 -15.07 21.71
N ARG A 671 -14.01 -14.48 22.87
CA ARG A 671 -13.13 -13.52 23.57
C ARG A 671 -11.64 -13.91 23.50
N GLY A 672 -10.80 -13.00 23.02
CA GLY A 672 -9.36 -13.18 22.82
C GLY A 672 -8.93 -14.20 21.73
N LYS A 673 -9.87 -14.90 21.10
CA LYS A 673 -9.59 -15.95 20.10
C LYS A 673 -9.96 -15.55 18.68
N ASP A 674 -10.70 -14.46 18.49
CA ASP A 674 -11.19 -14.04 17.17
C ASP A 674 -10.09 -13.47 16.27
N LEU A 675 -9.10 -12.75 16.82
CA LEU A 675 -7.87 -12.40 16.09
C LEU A 675 -7.18 -13.69 15.61
N LYS A 676 -6.82 -13.77 14.33
CA LYS A 676 -6.16 -14.93 13.71
C LYS A 676 -4.75 -14.61 13.25
N TYR A 677 -4.55 -13.39 12.79
CA TYR A 677 -3.27 -12.87 12.34
C TYR A 677 -3.21 -11.39 12.67
N ALA A 678 -2.03 -10.93 13.06
CA ALA A 678 -1.73 -9.51 13.15
C ALA A 678 -0.24 -9.31 13.05
N THR A 679 0.18 -8.36 12.22
CA THR A 679 1.57 -7.99 11.95
C THR A 679 1.71 -6.48 11.88
N PHE A 680 2.90 -5.98 12.22
CA PHE A 680 3.33 -4.63 11.84
C PHE A 680 3.81 -4.62 10.39
N LEU A 681 3.79 -3.44 9.77
CA LEU A 681 4.27 -3.10 8.43
C LEU A 681 4.92 -1.71 8.51
N GLY A 682 6.24 -1.66 8.53
CA GLY A 682 6.96 -0.38 8.64
C GLY A 682 8.46 -0.55 8.85
N GLY A 683 9.19 0.53 8.62
CA GLY A 683 10.58 0.73 8.96
C GLY A 683 10.75 1.59 10.23
N PRO A 684 11.98 2.03 10.52
CA PRO A 684 12.24 2.99 11.60
C PRO A 684 11.66 4.41 11.44
N LYS A 685 11.19 4.81 10.24
CA LYS A 685 10.54 6.11 10.02
C LYS A 685 9.02 6.04 10.28
N GLN A 686 8.25 6.94 9.66
CA GLN A 686 6.78 6.95 9.77
C GLN A 686 6.22 6.18 8.59
N ASP A 687 5.36 5.21 8.87
CA ASP A 687 4.69 4.39 7.88
C ASP A 687 3.20 4.25 8.25
N GLY A 688 2.33 4.21 7.25
CA GLY A 688 0.89 4.10 7.44
C GLY A 688 0.24 3.25 6.37
N ALA A 689 -0.58 2.28 6.79
CA ALA A 689 -1.32 1.42 5.87
C ALA A 689 -2.76 1.92 5.74
N TYR A 690 -3.10 2.46 4.58
CA TYR A 690 -4.38 3.16 4.37
C TYR A 690 -5.36 2.38 3.52
N ALA A 691 -4.86 1.63 2.53
CA ALA A 691 -5.70 0.91 1.57
C ALA A 691 -5.41 -0.60 1.57
N LEU A 692 -6.46 -1.40 1.34
CA LEU A 692 -6.41 -2.86 1.35
C LEU A 692 -7.22 -3.47 0.21
N ALA A 693 -6.61 -4.40 -0.53
CA ALA A 693 -7.29 -5.31 -1.44
C ALA A 693 -6.92 -6.76 -1.15
N LEU A 694 -7.79 -7.70 -1.57
CA LEU A 694 -7.61 -9.14 -1.35
C LEU A 694 -7.74 -9.88 -2.68
N ASP A 695 -6.82 -10.81 -2.95
CA ASP A 695 -6.92 -11.73 -4.09
C ASP A 695 -6.05 -12.97 -3.86
N GLY A 696 -6.54 -14.15 -4.27
CA GLY A 696 -5.75 -15.39 -4.30
C GLY A 696 -5.04 -15.81 -2.99
N GLY A 697 -5.61 -15.45 -1.83
CA GLY A 697 -4.98 -15.70 -0.52
C GLY A 697 -3.92 -14.67 -0.10
N TYR A 698 -3.85 -13.54 -0.81
CA TYR A 698 -2.96 -12.41 -0.53
C TYR A 698 -3.75 -11.19 -0.06
N ALA A 699 -3.09 -10.39 0.77
CA ALA A 699 -3.47 -9.01 1.06
C ALA A 699 -2.52 -8.07 0.32
N TYR A 700 -3.10 -7.08 -0.35
CA TYR A 700 -2.40 -6.00 -1.03
C TYR A 700 -2.64 -4.76 -0.22
N VAL A 701 -1.59 -4.27 0.43
CA VAL A 701 -1.61 -3.15 1.35
C VAL A 701 -0.88 -1.99 0.70
N ALA A 702 -1.47 -0.81 0.73
CA ALA A 702 -0.83 0.40 0.23
C ALA A 702 -1.01 1.57 1.19
N GLY A 703 -0.11 2.55 1.09
CA GLY A 703 -0.15 3.77 1.88
C GLY A 703 1.17 4.53 1.79
N PHE A 704 1.51 5.27 2.84
CA PHE A 704 2.73 6.08 2.94
C PHE A 704 3.83 5.33 3.68
N ALA A 705 5.06 5.47 3.22
CA ALA A 705 6.23 4.79 3.76
C ALA A 705 7.45 5.71 3.79
N GLY A 706 8.15 5.77 4.92
CA GLY A 706 9.44 6.46 4.98
C GLY A 706 10.53 5.69 4.23
N ALA A 707 11.63 6.36 3.90
CA ALA A 707 12.72 5.80 3.07
C ALA A 707 13.40 4.48 3.53
N ASP A 708 13.05 3.94 4.69
CA ASP A 708 13.52 2.66 5.22
C ASP A 708 12.44 1.56 5.27
N PHE A 709 11.32 1.78 4.57
CA PHE A 709 10.26 0.79 4.46
C PHE A 709 10.74 -0.50 3.79
N PRO A 710 10.28 -1.68 4.27
CA PRO A 710 10.73 -2.95 3.70
C PRO A 710 10.26 -3.16 2.26
N VAL A 711 11.20 -3.26 1.32
CA VAL A 711 10.96 -3.55 -0.11
C VAL A 711 11.51 -4.92 -0.52
N THR A 712 10.91 -5.56 -1.53
CA THR A 712 11.33 -6.90 -1.99
C THR A 712 12.38 -6.85 -3.10
N PRO A 713 13.20 -7.90 -3.26
CA PRO A 713 14.15 -7.98 -4.36
C PRO A 713 13.44 -8.02 -5.72
N GLY A 714 13.80 -7.10 -6.61
CA GLY A 714 13.17 -7.01 -7.93
C GLY A 714 11.82 -6.30 -7.92
N ALA A 715 11.51 -5.53 -6.88
CA ALA A 715 10.40 -4.58 -6.92
C ALA A 715 10.64 -3.50 -7.98
N PHE A 716 9.57 -2.79 -8.34
CA PHE A 716 9.58 -1.79 -9.42
C PHE A 716 10.51 -0.62 -9.07
N ASP A 717 10.25 0.00 -7.92
CA ASP A 717 11.17 0.90 -7.23
C ASP A 717 11.43 0.35 -5.84
N THR A 718 12.66 0.48 -5.43
CA THR A 718 13.10 0.02 -4.14
C THR A 718 13.73 1.16 -3.32
N THR A 719 14.08 2.29 -3.92
CA THR A 719 14.55 3.50 -3.22
C THR A 719 13.37 4.42 -2.96
N SER A 720 13.40 5.12 -1.82
CA SER A 720 12.60 6.33 -1.66
C SER A 720 13.48 7.51 -1.97
N ASN A 721 12.96 8.47 -2.72
CA ASN A 721 13.73 9.60 -3.24
C ASN A 721 13.43 10.91 -2.46
N SER A 722 12.52 10.86 -1.48
CA SER A 722 12.07 11.97 -0.63
C SER A 722 12.13 11.62 0.89
N GLU A 723 11.42 12.35 1.77
CA GLU A 723 11.32 11.99 3.19
C GLU A 723 10.44 10.74 3.41
N GLY A 724 9.44 10.52 2.54
CA GLY A 724 8.69 9.29 2.38
C GLY A 724 7.89 9.23 1.07
N ASP A 725 7.63 8.02 0.61
CA ASP A 725 7.00 7.70 -0.67
C ASP A 725 5.81 6.75 -0.47
N ALA A 726 4.95 6.71 -1.47
CA ALA A 726 3.90 5.71 -1.59
C ALA A 726 4.50 4.29 -1.67
N PHE A 727 3.87 3.32 -0.99
CA PHE A 727 4.24 1.91 -1.10
C PHE A 727 3.07 1.01 -1.52
N VAL A 728 3.41 -0.10 -2.16
CA VAL A 728 2.50 -1.23 -2.39
C VAL A 728 3.16 -2.51 -1.93
N ALA A 729 2.53 -3.20 -0.98
CA ALA A 729 3.00 -4.45 -0.39
C ALA A 729 2.00 -5.60 -0.59
N ARG A 730 2.46 -6.74 -1.07
CA ARG A 730 1.70 -7.99 -1.16
C ARG A 730 2.13 -8.96 -0.07
N LEU A 731 1.23 -9.29 0.85
CA LEU A 731 1.46 -10.22 1.96
C LEU A 731 0.66 -11.51 1.80
N LEU A 732 1.31 -12.65 2.01
CA LEU A 732 0.64 -13.95 2.09
C LEU A 732 -0.18 -14.04 3.38
N LEU A 733 -1.48 -14.35 3.25
CA LEU A 733 -2.36 -14.49 4.41
C LEU A 733 -2.25 -15.90 5.01
N PRO A 734 -2.25 -16.04 6.35
CA PRO A 734 -2.23 -17.36 6.98
C PRO A 734 -3.58 -18.08 6.82
N GLY A 735 -3.54 -19.33 6.37
CA GLY A 735 -4.69 -20.24 6.41
C GLY A 735 -5.69 -20.07 5.26
N SER A 736 -5.22 -19.83 4.03
CA SER A 736 -5.95 -20.04 2.77
C SER A 736 -6.19 -21.53 2.44
N GLY A 737 -6.28 -22.41 3.45
CA GLY A 737 -6.56 -23.84 3.28
C GLY A 737 -6.90 -24.55 4.58
#